data_AF-A0A2H6HBJ6-F1
#
_entry.id   AF-A0A2H6HBJ6-F1
#
_cell.length_a   1.000
_cell.length_b   1.000
_cell.length_c   1.000
_cell.angle_alpha   90.00
_cell.angle_beta   90.00
_cell.angle_gamma   90.00
#
_symmetry.space_group_name_H-M   'P 1'
#
loop_
_entity.id
_entity.type
_entity.pdbx_description
1 polymer ?
#
loop_
_entity_poly.entity_id
_entity_poly.type
_entity_poly.pdbx_seq_one_letter_code
_entity_poly.pdbx_strand_id
1 'polypeptide(L)'
;MAYVFAFDHPHDVPHAEVKALIGGKAANIAVMANELGLPVPPSFTISTEACRAYLAGGWPEGLDEEIREHMRRVETAVGRKFGDSADPLLVSVRSGAPVSMPGMMDTILNLGLNDTTARGLAVVTGDSAFVEACRDRFSTMYRKIVGVEIVPNDPWQQLRGAIEAVFRSWNCDRARSYRAREGIADDLGTGVTVQAMVFGNRGADSATGVLFTRNPATGEPRLYGDIMFDAQGEDVVAGTSRTEPIVVLDERMPAVAEDLRRYAHTLERHFADLCDIEFTIEQGRLWLLQVRIGKRSPQAALRIAVDMAEDDDFPLSRAEAVRRVARHLEDPPTTVGERPVDVPVVATGLGASPGVASGEIVTTPEAAVASADAGRSVILVRRETSPDDVHGMARAVGILTSTGGLASHAAVVARGWGIPAVVGASAVKVGEGTISIGDRVFTAGDVLTIDGGSGEVFAGAVSIGATVVPEAAKLLSWARELGIEIPSSQEGGDTSEEGGDTSEEGRATVEAVVRALVVKGFAAPEGIASALCATVEEAALILDRMTADGLVEISGGMFQLTAEGKTLGGELIVSDREFWGVENAVEALDAFLSLDHRTKGIVTAWQMREVDGRQVLNDHSDPSYDASVLAEFGSLHQDAGALLRSLADGLPRLDSYVERLERAAALVQSGDHRYIASPRVDSYHGVWFELHEDLILLTGRNRADEVAAGRA
;
A
#
# COMPACT_ATOMS: atom_id res chain seq x y z
N MET A 1 28.51 -15.55 -2.72
CA MET A 1 27.37 -16.01 -3.55
C MET A 1 27.30 -15.07 -4.74
N ALA A 2 26.77 -15.52 -5.89
CA ALA A 2 26.56 -14.63 -7.03
C ALA A 2 25.41 -13.67 -6.72
N TYR A 3 25.61 -12.39 -6.96
CA TYR A 3 24.62 -11.35 -6.73
C TYR A 3 23.79 -11.03 -7.98
N VAL A 4 24.33 -11.29 -9.18
CA VAL A 4 23.73 -10.93 -10.45
C VAL A 4 23.36 -12.18 -11.25
N PHE A 5 22.18 -12.16 -11.85
CA PHE A 5 21.64 -13.25 -12.63
C PHE A 5 21.22 -12.74 -14.01
N ALA A 6 21.61 -13.45 -15.06
CA ALA A 6 21.13 -13.15 -16.40
C ALA A 6 19.66 -13.52 -16.54
N PHE A 7 18.92 -12.83 -17.41
CA PHE A 7 17.52 -13.16 -17.69
C PHE A 7 17.31 -14.59 -18.18
N ASP A 8 18.34 -15.16 -18.81
CA ASP A 8 18.39 -16.52 -19.34
C ASP A 8 19.02 -17.54 -18.38
N HIS A 9 19.19 -17.18 -17.11
CA HIS A 9 19.71 -18.09 -16.09
C HIS A 9 18.66 -19.18 -15.76
N PRO A 10 19.00 -20.48 -15.87
CA PRO A 10 18.13 -21.55 -15.41
C PRO A 10 18.15 -21.58 -13.89
N HIS A 11 17.15 -20.97 -13.27
CA HIS A 11 16.95 -21.08 -11.83
C HIS A 11 16.29 -22.44 -11.56
N ASP A 12 17.10 -23.46 -11.28
CA ASP A 12 16.65 -24.84 -11.00
C ASP A 12 15.93 -24.98 -9.63
N VAL A 13 15.02 -24.05 -9.31
CA VAL A 13 14.25 -23.97 -8.06
C VAL A 13 12.81 -23.54 -8.36
N PRO A 14 11.84 -23.82 -7.46
CA PRO A 14 10.46 -23.37 -7.63
C PRO A 14 10.34 -21.86 -7.88
N HIS A 15 9.37 -21.45 -8.73
CA HIS A 15 9.17 -20.04 -9.11
C HIS A 15 9.03 -19.09 -7.90
N ALA A 16 8.43 -19.54 -6.79
CA ALA A 16 8.32 -18.77 -5.55
C ALA A 16 9.69 -18.43 -4.94
N GLU A 17 10.66 -19.35 -5.01
CA GLU A 17 12.03 -19.15 -4.54
C GLU A 17 12.81 -18.23 -5.48
N VAL A 18 12.59 -18.34 -6.79
CA VAL A 18 13.13 -17.39 -7.77
C VAL A 18 12.63 -15.97 -7.47
N LYS A 19 11.33 -15.80 -7.19
CA LYS A 19 10.78 -14.50 -6.79
C LYS A 19 11.42 -13.96 -5.51
N ALA A 20 11.71 -14.81 -4.52
CA ALA A 20 12.40 -14.39 -3.30
C ALA A 20 13.86 -13.95 -3.59
N LEU A 21 14.54 -14.63 -4.52
CA LEU A 21 15.94 -14.37 -4.88
C LEU A 21 16.12 -13.09 -5.70
N ILE A 22 15.36 -12.94 -6.80
CA ILE A 22 15.57 -11.86 -7.79
C ILE A 22 14.39 -10.89 -7.90
N GLY A 23 13.32 -11.11 -7.13
CA GLY A 23 12.11 -10.29 -7.18
C GLY A 23 11.09 -10.76 -8.20
N GLY A 24 9.83 -10.35 -8.02
CA GLY A 24 8.71 -10.79 -8.83
C GLY A 24 8.80 -10.40 -10.31
N LYS A 25 9.34 -9.20 -10.59
CA LYS A 25 9.48 -8.69 -11.97
C LYS A 25 10.48 -9.52 -12.77
N ALA A 26 11.66 -9.72 -12.20
CA ALA A 26 12.74 -10.46 -12.84
C ALA A 26 12.38 -11.94 -13.03
N ALA A 27 11.75 -12.56 -12.03
CA ALA A 27 11.26 -13.94 -12.14
C ALA A 27 10.28 -14.09 -13.32
N ASN A 28 9.32 -13.19 -13.45
CA ASN A 28 8.37 -13.22 -14.56
C ASN A 28 9.04 -12.92 -15.92
N ILE A 29 10.06 -12.07 -15.96
CA ILE A 29 10.89 -11.84 -17.16
C ILE A 29 11.63 -13.12 -17.57
N ALA A 30 12.19 -13.86 -16.61
CA ALA A 30 12.87 -15.13 -16.86
C ALA A 30 11.91 -16.19 -17.41
N VAL A 31 10.69 -16.28 -16.87
CA VAL A 31 9.63 -17.16 -17.42
C VAL A 31 9.33 -16.80 -18.88
N MET A 32 9.07 -15.52 -19.17
CA MET A 32 8.76 -15.07 -20.53
C MET A 32 9.88 -15.40 -21.51
N ALA A 33 11.14 -15.18 -21.12
CA ALA A 33 12.28 -15.37 -21.99
C ALA A 33 12.68 -16.85 -22.17
N ASN A 34 12.69 -17.64 -21.08
CA ASN A 34 13.34 -18.95 -21.06
C ASN A 34 12.35 -20.09 -21.25
N GLU A 35 11.22 -20.02 -20.55
CA GLU A 35 10.23 -21.09 -20.58
C GLU A 35 9.29 -20.93 -21.78
N LEU A 36 8.97 -19.69 -22.13
CA LEU A 36 7.99 -19.38 -23.17
C LEU A 36 8.61 -18.86 -24.48
N GLY A 37 9.89 -18.47 -24.49
CA GLY A 37 10.57 -17.98 -25.70
C GLY A 37 9.96 -16.70 -26.29
N LEU A 38 9.34 -15.86 -25.45
CA LEU A 38 8.68 -14.63 -25.85
C LEU A 38 9.70 -13.51 -26.13
N PRO A 39 9.36 -12.50 -26.96
CA PRO A 39 10.30 -11.45 -27.32
C PRO A 39 10.49 -10.47 -26.15
N VAL A 40 11.44 -10.78 -25.27
CA VAL A 40 11.82 -9.93 -24.14
C VAL A 40 13.16 -9.26 -24.42
N PRO A 41 13.32 -7.95 -24.16
CA PRO A 41 14.61 -7.28 -24.32
C PRO A 41 15.66 -7.90 -23.38
N PRO A 42 16.90 -8.15 -23.86
CA PRO A 42 17.96 -8.72 -23.05
C PRO A 42 18.17 -7.93 -21.75
N SER A 43 18.30 -8.65 -20.63
CA SER A 43 18.38 -8.04 -19.30
C SER A 43 19.20 -8.87 -18.31
N PHE A 44 19.51 -8.30 -17.17
CA PHE A 44 19.97 -9.04 -16.00
C PHE A 44 19.33 -8.45 -14.76
N THR A 45 19.38 -9.20 -13.66
CA THR A 45 18.85 -8.75 -12.37
C THR A 45 19.88 -8.92 -11.28
N ILE A 46 19.99 -7.88 -10.47
CA ILE A 46 20.73 -7.88 -9.21
C ILE A 46 19.75 -8.33 -8.12
N SER A 47 20.16 -9.35 -7.36
CA SER A 47 19.32 -10.07 -6.39
C SER A 47 18.88 -9.22 -5.19
N THR A 48 17.86 -9.71 -4.49
CA THR A 48 17.45 -9.18 -3.19
C THR A 48 18.55 -9.33 -2.13
N GLU A 49 19.42 -10.33 -2.27
CA GLU A 49 20.57 -10.53 -1.40
C GLU A 49 21.60 -9.40 -1.51
N ALA A 50 21.88 -8.94 -2.74
CA ALA A 50 22.73 -7.76 -2.94
C ALA A 50 22.14 -6.51 -2.29
N CYS A 51 20.82 -6.34 -2.33
CA CYS A 51 20.14 -5.26 -1.61
C CYS A 51 20.35 -5.36 -0.09
N ARG A 52 20.15 -6.56 0.50
CA ARG A 52 20.37 -6.77 1.94
C ARG A 52 21.82 -6.53 2.33
N ALA A 53 22.78 -7.03 1.55
CA ALA A 53 24.20 -6.79 1.77
C ALA A 53 24.54 -5.29 1.69
N TYR A 54 23.97 -4.59 0.71
CA TYR A 54 24.10 -3.14 0.57
C TYR A 54 23.56 -2.38 1.78
N LEU A 55 22.37 -2.73 2.26
CA LEU A 55 21.74 -2.08 3.40
C LEU A 55 22.47 -2.36 4.72
N ALA A 56 23.13 -3.52 4.84
CA ALA A 56 23.88 -3.90 6.04
C ALA A 56 25.28 -3.29 6.11
N GLY A 57 25.98 -3.15 4.97
CA GLY A 57 27.41 -2.80 4.97
C GLY A 57 27.90 -1.94 3.80
N GLY A 58 26.99 -1.42 2.96
CA GLY A 58 27.35 -0.67 1.76
C GLY A 58 27.63 -1.56 0.55
N TRP A 59 28.15 -0.98 -0.53
CA TRP A 59 28.30 -1.65 -1.83
C TRP A 59 29.02 -3.01 -1.72
N PRO A 60 28.37 -4.14 -2.08
CA PRO A 60 28.97 -5.46 -1.92
C PRO A 60 30.27 -5.64 -2.73
N GLU A 61 31.23 -6.34 -2.14
CA GLU A 61 32.47 -6.73 -2.81
C GLU A 61 32.17 -7.66 -4.01
N GLY A 62 32.81 -7.43 -5.16
CA GLY A 62 32.63 -8.23 -6.38
C GLY A 62 31.41 -7.88 -7.24
N LEU A 63 30.46 -7.07 -6.73
CA LEU A 63 29.23 -6.73 -7.46
C LEU A 63 29.51 -5.96 -8.75
N ASP A 64 30.54 -5.10 -8.74
CA ASP A 64 30.97 -4.30 -9.88
C ASP A 64 31.49 -5.18 -11.05
N GLU A 65 32.20 -6.25 -10.74
CA GLU A 65 32.70 -7.23 -11.71
C GLU A 65 31.56 -8.05 -12.31
N GLU A 66 30.62 -8.52 -11.47
CA GLU A 66 29.44 -9.26 -11.91
C GLU A 66 28.55 -8.40 -12.82
N ILE A 67 28.24 -7.15 -12.44
CA ILE A 67 27.46 -6.24 -13.27
C ILE A 67 28.12 -6.04 -14.64
N ARG A 68 29.45 -5.87 -14.69
CA ARG A 68 30.18 -5.72 -15.97
C ARG A 68 30.16 -6.99 -16.81
N GLU A 69 30.19 -8.17 -16.19
CA GLU A 69 30.04 -9.44 -16.90
C GLU A 69 28.65 -9.58 -17.53
N HIS A 70 27.60 -9.31 -16.77
CA HIS A 70 26.24 -9.41 -17.27
C HIS A 70 25.89 -8.32 -18.28
N MET A 71 26.43 -7.11 -18.13
CA MET A 71 26.31 -6.07 -19.15
C MET A 71 26.95 -6.53 -20.48
N ARG A 72 28.13 -7.15 -20.47
CA ARG A 72 28.75 -7.69 -21.70
C ARG A 72 27.88 -8.72 -22.42
N ARG A 73 27.10 -9.51 -21.67
CA ARG A 73 26.12 -10.44 -22.25
C ARG A 73 24.99 -9.69 -22.95
N VAL A 74 24.45 -8.64 -22.31
CA VAL A 74 23.44 -7.76 -22.92
C VAL A 74 24.00 -7.07 -24.17
N GLU A 75 25.22 -6.52 -24.11
CA GLU A 75 25.90 -5.91 -25.25
C GLU A 75 26.03 -6.88 -26.43
N THR A 76 26.41 -8.13 -26.15
CA THR A 76 26.55 -9.17 -27.17
C THR A 76 25.20 -9.53 -27.80
N ALA A 77 24.14 -9.65 -26.99
CA ALA A 77 22.81 -9.99 -27.46
C ALA A 77 22.16 -8.87 -28.29
N VAL A 78 22.41 -7.60 -27.93
CA VAL A 78 21.87 -6.43 -28.63
C VAL A 78 22.75 -6.02 -29.82
N GLY A 79 24.05 -6.29 -29.77
CA GLY A 79 25.03 -5.85 -30.77
C GLY A 79 25.50 -4.41 -30.59
N ARG A 80 25.27 -3.80 -29.41
CA ARG A 80 25.65 -2.42 -29.06
C ARG A 80 26.41 -2.39 -27.74
N LYS A 81 27.22 -1.37 -27.51
CA LYS A 81 28.05 -1.26 -26.29
C LYS A 81 27.56 -0.17 -25.35
N PHE A 82 27.57 -0.46 -24.05
CA PHE A 82 27.16 0.47 -23.01
C PHE A 82 28.19 1.58 -22.88
N GLY A 83 27.74 2.82 -23.12
CA GLY A 83 28.61 4.00 -23.15
C GLY A 83 29.36 4.25 -24.46
N ASP A 84 29.06 3.53 -25.54
CA ASP A 84 29.68 3.77 -26.85
C ASP A 84 29.28 5.14 -27.42
N SER A 85 30.28 5.91 -27.84
CA SER A 85 30.11 7.21 -28.48
C SER A 85 29.46 7.16 -29.87
N ALA A 86 29.47 6.02 -30.55
CA ALA A 86 28.98 5.86 -31.92
C ALA A 86 27.58 5.23 -31.98
N ASP A 87 27.40 4.07 -31.37
CA ASP A 87 26.11 3.36 -31.29
C ASP A 87 25.86 2.85 -29.85
N PRO A 88 25.37 3.74 -28.96
CA PRO A 88 25.25 3.41 -27.54
C PRO A 88 24.13 2.39 -27.28
N LEU A 89 24.44 1.41 -26.44
CA LEU A 89 23.42 0.67 -25.68
C LEU A 89 22.91 1.56 -24.55
N LEU A 90 21.60 1.77 -24.50
CA LEU A 90 20.92 2.37 -23.36
C LEU A 90 20.16 1.29 -22.58
N VAL A 91 20.03 1.48 -21.28
CA VAL A 91 19.31 0.55 -20.40
C VAL A 91 18.25 1.25 -19.56
N SER A 92 17.25 0.49 -19.14
CA SER A 92 16.36 0.85 -18.05
C SER A 92 16.80 0.19 -16.75
N VAL A 93 16.59 0.87 -15.62
CA VAL A 93 16.80 0.33 -14.27
C VAL A 93 15.45 0.35 -13.57
N ARG A 94 14.98 -0.83 -13.16
CA ARG A 94 13.63 -1.03 -12.60
C ARG A 94 13.73 -1.84 -11.31
N SER A 95 13.12 -1.35 -10.24
CA SER A 95 13.06 -2.14 -9.00
C SER A 95 12.03 -3.26 -9.09
N GLY A 96 12.26 -4.34 -8.34
CA GLY A 96 11.35 -5.48 -8.25
C GLY A 96 11.51 -6.22 -6.94
N ALA A 97 10.62 -5.99 -5.99
CA ALA A 97 10.54 -6.78 -4.77
C ALA A 97 9.89 -8.16 -5.01
N PRO A 98 10.08 -9.15 -4.12
CA PRO A 98 9.41 -10.46 -4.23
C PRO A 98 7.88 -10.36 -4.24
N VAL A 99 7.35 -9.41 -3.47
CA VAL A 99 5.92 -9.05 -3.43
C VAL A 99 5.72 -7.77 -4.22
N SER A 100 4.70 -7.75 -5.09
CA SER A 100 4.41 -6.59 -5.93
C SER A 100 3.95 -5.40 -5.08
N MET A 101 4.60 -4.25 -5.24
CA MET A 101 4.23 -2.96 -4.64
C MET A 101 3.92 -1.93 -5.75
N PRO A 102 2.70 -1.94 -6.35
CA PRO A 102 2.36 -1.07 -7.48
C PRO A 102 2.44 0.42 -7.12
N GLY A 103 2.94 1.25 -8.03
CA GLY A 103 3.05 2.70 -7.83
C GLY A 103 4.15 3.14 -6.87
N MET A 104 4.82 2.21 -6.18
CA MET A 104 5.79 2.51 -5.11
C MET A 104 7.24 2.51 -5.58
N MET A 105 7.48 2.01 -6.79
CA MET A 105 8.77 1.55 -7.29
C MET A 105 9.30 2.45 -8.40
N ASP A 106 10.57 2.87 -8.28
CA ASP A 106 11.21 3.78 -9.21
C ASP A 106 11.63 3.08 -10.52
N THR A 107 11.56 3.82 -11.62
CA THR A 107 12.04 3.37 -12.93
C THR A 107 12.83 4.51 -13.56
N ILE A 108 14.05 4.21 -14.00
CA ILE A 108 14.89 5.13 -14.76
C ILE A 108 15.02 4.56 -16.17
N LEU A 109 14.58 5.29 -17.19
CA LEU A 109 14.79 4.94 -18.59
C LEU A 109 15.95 5.71 -19.22
N ASN A 110 16.42 5.23 -20.37
CA ASN A 110 17.45 5.85 -21.21
C ASN A 110 18.81 6.06 -20.50
N LEU A 111 19.12 5.25 -19.48
CA LEU A 111 20.38 5.30 -18.75
C LEU A 111 21.54 4.92 -19.67
N GLY A 112 22.61 5.71 -19.63
CA GLY A 112 23.75 5.65 -20.55
C GLY A 112 23.86 6.86 -21.47
N LEU A 113 22.85 7.75 -21.48
CA LEU A 113 22.93 9.02 -22.20
C LEU A 113 23.86 10.01 -21.48
N ASN A 114 24.75 10.60 -22.28
CA ASN A 114 25.59 11.75 -21.94
C ASN A 114 25.82 12.56 -23.23
N ASP A 115 26.59 13.65 -23.17
CA ASP A 115 26.85 14.50 -24.35
C ASP A 115 27.42 13.71 -25.54
N THR A 116 28.21 12.68 -25.29
CA THR A 116 28.90 11.91 -26.32
C THR A 116 28.01 10.81 -26.89
N THR A 117 27.38 10.01 -26.04
CA THR A 117 26.48 8.94 -26.47
C THR A 117 25.23 9.52 -27.14
N ALA A 118 24.73 10.69 -26.72
CA ALA A 118 23.63 11.38 -27.39
C ALA A 118 23.98 11.74 -28.85
N ARG A 119 25.21 12.18 -29.12
CA ARG A 119 25.63 12.45 -30.51
C ARG A 119 25.65 11.18 -31.37
N GLY A 120 26.20 10.08 -30.82
CA GLY A 120 26.18 8.79 -31.51
C GLY A 120 24.76 8.30 -31.79
N LEU A 121 23.91 8.34 -30.76
CA LEU A 121 22.51 7.94 -30.89
C LEU A 121 21.79 8.78 -31.96
N ALA A 122 22.01 10.09 -32.01
CA ALA A 122 21.39 10.96 -33.01
C ALA A 122 21.80 10.62 -34.44
N VAL A 123 23.05 10.16 -34.65
CA VAL A 123 23.52 9.67 -35.95
C VAL A 123 22.85 8.34 -36.30
N VAL A 124 22.78 7.40 -35.35
CA VAL A 124 22.18 6.07 -35.58
C VAL A 124 20.67 6.16 -35.78
N THR A 125 19.99 7.09 -35.09
CA THR A 125 18.55 7.28 -35.23
C THR A 125 18.17 8.14 -36.41
N GLY A 126 19.05 9.05 -36.85
CA GLY A 126 18.70 10.10 -37.80
C GLY A 126 17.72 11.13 -37.23
N ASP A 127 17.52 11.15 -35.90
CA ASP A 127 16.52 11.97 -35.23
C ASP A 127 17.11 12.60 -33.96
N SER A 128 17.56 13.84 -34.09
CA SER A 128 18.14 14.59 -32.98
C SER A 128 17.10 15.05 -31.97
N ALA A 129 15.85 15.31 -32.39
CA ALA A 129 14.78 15.76 -31.51
C ALA A 129 14.35 14.64 -30.56
N PHE A 130 14.23 13.41 -31.08
CA PHE A 130 14.02 12.21 -30.28
C PHE A 130 15.11 12.04 -29.20
N VAL A 131 16.38 12.22 -29.56
CA VAL A 131 17.50 12.05 -28.62
C VAL A 131 17.50 13.12 -27.55
N GLU A 132 17.22 14.37 -27.91
CA GLU A 132 17.08 15.48 -26.96
C GLU A 132 15.95 15.21 -25.96
N ALA A 133 14.78 14.78 -26.45
CA ALA A 133 13.66 14.37 -25.59
C ALA A 133 14.05 13.21 -24.64
N CYS A 134 14.76 12.20 -25.14
CA CYS A 134 15.23 11.09 -24.31
C CYS A 134 16.23 11.54 -23.24
N ARG A 135 17.09 12.52 -23.56
CA ARG A 135 18.10 13.07 -22.66
C ARG A 135 17.47 13.90 -21.55
N ASP A 136 16.50 14.76 -21.88
CA ASP A 136 15.78 15.59 -20.91
C ASP A 136 15.00 14.73 -19.94
N ARG A 137 14.31 13.71 -20.47
CA ARG A 137 13.59 12.73 -19.68
C ARG A 137 14.53 11.96 -18.75
N PHE A 138 15.62 11.40 -19.28
CA PHE A 138 16.64 10.70 -18.47
C PHE A 138 17.15 11.59 -17.34
N SER A 139 17.56 12.82 -17.67
CA SER A 139 18.14 13.74 -16.69
C SER A 139 17.14 14.11 -15.60
N THR A 140 15.87 14.30 -15.96
CA THR A 140 14.80 14.61 -15.01
C THR A 140 14.52 13.44 -14.07
N MET A 141 14.33 12.23 -14.60
CA MET A 141 14.11 11.02 -13.79
C MET A 141 15.32 10.73 -12.89
N TYR A 142 16.53 10.77 -13.44
CA TYR A 142 17.75 10.45 -12.71
C TYR A 142 17.97 11.41 -11.54
N ARG A 143 17.87 12.72 -11.77
CA ARG A 143 18.01 13.73 -10.70
C ARG A 143 16.98 13.54 -9.60
N LYS A 144 15.71 13.28 -9.97
CA LYS A 144 14.61 13.07 -9.03
C LYS A 144 14.79 11.81 -8.18
N ILE A 145 15.14 10.69 -8.80
CA ILE A 145 15.20 9.37 -8.16
C ILE A 145 16.51 9.18 -7.39
N VAL A 146 17.64 9.56 -8.00
CA VAL A 146 18.97 9.39 -7.39
C VAL A 146 19.26 10.50 -6.38
N GLY A 147 18.62 11.66 -6.51
CA GLY A 147 18.76 12.78 -5.58
C GLY A 147 20.03 13.60 -5.81
N VAL A 148 20.41 13.81 -7.08
CA VAL A 148 21.60 14.57 -7.47
C VAL A 148 21.23 15.79 -8.32
N GLU A 149 22.03 16.85 -8.26
CA GLU A 149 21.85 18.03 -9.12
C GLU A 149 22.37 17.80 -10.53
N ILE A 150 23.52 17.14 -10.65
CA ILE A 150 24.23 16.89 -11.92
C ILE A 150 24.28 15.39 -12.16
N VAL A 151 23.81 14.96 -13.32
CA VAL A 151 23.91 13.57 -13.75
C VAL A 151 25.38 13.25 -14.11
N PRO A 152 25.98 12.17 -13.57
CA PRO A 152 27.33 11.78 -13.93
C PRO A 152 27.49 11.57 -15.44
N ASN A 153 28.61 12.02 -16.02
CA ASN A 153 28.88 11.80 -17.45
C ASN A 153 29.27 10.35 -17.76
N ASP A 154 29.87 9.64 -16.81
CA ASP A 154 30.26 8.24 -16.95
C ASP A 154 29.04 7.31 -16.81
N PRO A 155 28.65 6.55 -17.85
CA PRO A 155 27.53 5.63 -17.81
C PRO A 155 27.60 4.59 -16.67
N TRP A 156 28.80 4.19 -16.25
CA TRP A 156 28.95 3.24 -15.14
C TRP A 156 28.65 3.87 -13.79
N GLN A 157 29.01 5.14 -13.59
CA GLN A 157 28.60 5.91 -12.41
C GLN A 157 27.09 6.16 -12.42
N GLN A 158 26.51 6.43 -13.60
CA GLN A 158 25.06 6.52 -13.74
C GLN A 158 24.37 5.24 -13.26
N LEU A 159 24.81 4.08 -13.78
CA LEU A 159 24.25 2.78 -13.46
C LEU A 159 24.38 2.46 -11.96
N ARG A 160 25.56 2.67 -11.37
CA ARG A 160 25.79 2.48 -9.95
C ARG A 160 24.85 3.34 -9.10
N GLY A 161 24.76 4.64 -9.38
CA GLY A 161 23.89 5.55 -8.63
C GLY A 161 22.41 5.18 -8.73
N ALA A 162 21.97 4.68 -9.89
CA ALA A 162 20.61 4.18 -10.08
C ALA A 162 20.34 2.92 -9.24
N ILE A 163 21.26 1.97 -9.19
CA ILE A 163 21.15 0.74 -8.38
C ILE A 163 21.11 1.09 -6.89
N GLU A 164 22.01 1.96 -6.42
CA GLU A 164 22.01 2.41 -5.03
C GLU A 164 20.72 3.12 -4.64
N ALA A 165 20.16 3.95 -5.53
CA ALA A 165 18.89 4.62 -5.29
C ALA A 165 17.74 3.61 -5.12
N VAL A 166 17.71 2.55 -5.94
CA VAL A 166 16.74 1.46 -5.79
C VAL A 166 16.93 0.70 -4.48
N PHE A 167 18.16 0.38 -4.08
CA PHE A 167 18.38 -0.29 -2.79
C PHE A 167 17.95 0.58 -1.61
N ARG A 168 18.28 1.89 -1.63
CA ARG A 168 17.84 2.84 -0.60
C ARG A 168 16.33 3.00 -0.56
N SER A 169 15.65 2.96 -1.71
CA SER A 169 14.19 3.14 -1.76
C SER A 169 13.42 2.02 -1.07
N TRP A 170 14.03 0.85 -0.83
CA TRP A 170 13.44 -0.19 0.03
C TRP A 170 13.15 0.30 1.45
N ASN A 171 14.01 1.16 2.01
CA ASN A 171 13.89 1.64 3.39
C ASN A 171 13.28 3.05 3.51
N CYS A 172 12.74 3.62 2.42
CA CYS A 172 12.05 4.90 2.50
C CYS A 172 10.73 4.77 3.30
N ASP A 173 10.30 5.86 3.93
CA ASP A 173 9.11 5.87 4.79
C ASP A 173 7.85 5.38 4.08
N ARG A 174 7.72 5.75 2.79
CA ARG A 174 6.61 5.33 1.93
C ARG A 174 6.60 3.80 1.77
N ALA A 175 7.75 3.20 1.43
CA ALA A 175 7.86 1.76 1.22
C ALA A 175 7.62 0.96 2.52
N ARG A 176 8.17 1.43 3.65
CA ARG A 176 7.94 0.82 4.98
C ARG A 176 6.46 0.86 5.37
N SER A 177 5.80 2.00 5.15
CA SER A 177 4.37 2.16 5.47
C SER A 177 3.49 1.25 4.62
N TYR A 178 3.79 1.14 3.32
CA TYR A 178 3.08 0.22 2.43
C TYR A 178 3.27 -1.24 2.88
N ARG A 179 4.50 -1.63 3.20
CA ARG A 179 4.80 -3.00 3.66
C ARG A 179 4.10 -3.35 4.96
N ALA A 180 4.10 -2.45 5.94
CA ALA A 180 3.41 -2.65 7.21
C ALA A 180 1.90 -2.87 7.00
N ARG A 181 1.28 -2.10 6.10
CA ARG A 181 -0.15 -2.24 5.77
C ARG A 181 -0.47 -3.54 5.03
N GLU A 182 0.39 -3.97 4.13
CA GLU A 182 0.16 -5.16 3.30
C GLU A 182 0.75 -6.45 3.91
N GLY A 183 1.31 -6.39 5.13
CA GLY A 183 1.93 -7.54 5.79
C GLY A 183 3.19 -8.07 5.09
N ILE A 184 3.95 -7.21 4.42
CA ILE A 184 5.17 -7.58 3.69
C ILE A 184 6.38 -7.45 4.64
N ALA A 185 7.16 -8.53 4.78
CA ALA A 185 8.32 -8.54 5.67
C ALA A 185 9.42 -7.54 5.22
N ASP A 186 10.01 -6.84 6.19
CA ASP A 186 11.03 -5.80 5.96
C ASP A 186 12.39 -6.36 5.52
N ASP A 187 12.66 -7.62 5.84
CA ASP A 187 13.92 -8.31 5.57
C ASP A 187 14.02 -8.89 4.16
N LEU A 188 12.98 -8.77 3.33
CA LEU A 188 12.99 -9.33 1.96
C LEU A 188 14.02 -8.63 1.06
N GLY A 189 14.13 -7.31 1.14
CA GLY A 189 14.89 -6.48 0.18
C GLY A 189 14.20 -6.36 -1.18
N THR A 190 14.85 -5.65 -2.11
CA THR A 190 14.35 -5.45 -3.49
C THR A 190 15.40 -5.85 -4.52
N GLY A 191 14.98 -6.52 -5.59
CA GLY A 191 15.84 -6.78 -6.75
C GLY A 191 15.91 -5.57 -7.68
N VAL A 192 16.94 -5.52 -8.51
CA VAL A 192 17.13 -4.48 -9.54
C VAL A 192 17.28 -5.11 -10.90
N THR A 193 16.30 -4.90 -11.77
CA THR A 193 16.36 -5.35 -13.17
C THR A 193 16.98 -4.26 -14.03
N VAL A 194 18.06 -4.61 -14.73
CA VAL A 194 18.71 -3.78 -15.75
C VAL A 194 18.40 -4.38 -17.11
N GLN A 195 17.66 -3.65 -17.94
CA GLN A 195 17.11 -4.18 -19.20
C GLN A 195 17.43 -3.25 -20.36
N ALA A 196 17.84 -3.81 -21.50
CA ALA A 196 18.09 -3.04 -22.72
C ALA A 196 16.87 -2.21 -23.10
N MET A 197 17.10 -0.94 -23.48
CA MET A 197 16.03 -0.06 -23.92
C MET A 197 15.46 -0.52 -25.26
N VAL A 198 14.13 -0.44 -25.34
CA VAL A 198 13.33 -0.50 -26.56
C VAL A 198 12.51 0.78 -26.60
N PHE A 199 12.37 1.39 -27.77
CA PHE A 199 11.81 2.73 -27.90
C PHE A 199 10.46 2.70 -28.61
N GLY A 200 9.40 3.08 -27.90
CA GLY A 200 8.05 3.24 -28.46
C GLY A 200 7.83 4.58 -29.18
N ASN A 201 8.86 5.43 -29.21
CA ASN A 201 8.85 6.82 -29.71
C ASN A 201 9.84 7.02 -30.87
N ARG A 202 9.89 6.05 -31.78
CA ARG A 202 10.74 6.09 -32.98
C ARG A 202 9.95 6.30 -34.27
N GLY A 203 8.82 7.00 -34.18
CA GLY A 203 7.93 7.28 -35.30
C GLY A 203 6.62 6.49 -35.24
N ALA A 204 5.87 6.58 -36.35
CA ALA A 204 4.47 6.16 -36.42
C ALA A 204 4.22 4.64 -36.28
N ASP A 205 5.24 3.82 -36.50
CA ASP A 205 5.22 2.36 -36.33
C ASP A 205 5.82 1.93 -34.98
N SER A 206 5.96 2.87 -34.05
CA SER A 206 6.40 2.63 -32.68
C SER A 206 5.31 3.03 -31.70
N ALA A 207 5.19 2.27 -30.62
CA ALA A 207 4.18 2.48 -29.60
C ALA A 207 4.59 1.84 -28.27
N THR A 208 3.86 2.15 -27.22
CA THR A 208 3.95 1.46 -25.94
C THR A 208 2.56 1.33 -25.32
N GLY A 209 2.34 0.28 -24.55
CA GLY A 209 1.05 0.06 -23.94
C GLY A 209 1.10 -0.83 -22.72
N VAL A 210 -0.02 -0.81 -22.02
CA VAL A 210 -0.31 -1.69 -20.88
C VAL A 210 -1.66 -2.34 -21.16
N LEU A 211 -1.73 -3.65 -21.04
CA LEU A 211 -2.97 -4.39 -21.24
C LEU A 211 -3.17 -5.49 -20.21
N PHE A 212 -4.43 -5.85 -20.05
CA PHE A 212 -4.89 -7.02 -19.34
C PHE A 212 -5.41 -8.05 -20.35
N THR A 213 -5.16 -9.33 -20.12
CA THR A 213 -5.63 -10.41 -21.00
C THR A 213 -7.16 -10.54 -21.04
N ARG A 214 -7.82 -10.06 -19.99
CA ARG A 214 -9.27 -9.92 -19.83
C ARG A 214 -9.60 -8.55 -19.27
N ASN A 215 -10.86 -8.13 -19.34
CA ASN A 215 -11.29 -6.91 -18.67
C ASN A 215 -11.17 -7.07 -17.14
N PRO A 216 -10.32 -6.28 -16.44
CA PRO A 216 -10.09 -6.42 -15.01
C PRO A 216 -11.26 -5.87 -14.15
N ALA A 217 -12.20 -5.15 -14.75
CA ALA A 217 -13.40 -4.65 -14.09
C ALA A 217 -14.57 -5.63 -14.21
N THR A 218 -14.79 -6.22 -15.38
CA THR A 218 -15.97 -7.06 -15.66
C THR A 218 -15.67 -8.57 -15.75
N GLY A 219 -14.42 -8.94 -15.99
CA GLY A 219 -13.98 -10.31 -16.27
C GLY A 219 -14.16 -10.76 -17.73
N GLU A 220 -14.66 -9.91 -18.62
CA GLU A 220 -14.88 -10.26 -20.04
C GLU A 220 -13.58 -10.74 -20.73
N PRO A 221 -13.60 -11.88 -21.47
CA PRO A 221 -12.41 -12.48 -22.08
C PRO A 221 -11.97 -11.74 -23.36
N ARG A 222 -11.56 -10.48 -23.21
CA ARG A 222 -11.02 -9.64 -24.28
C ARG A 222 -9.84 -8.82 -23.77
N LEU A 223 -8.87 -8.58 -24.65
CA LEU A 223 -7.76 -7.68 -24.34
C LEU A 223 -8.30 -6.31 -23.96
N TYR A 224 -7.86 -5.80 -22.82
CA TYR A 224 -8.33 -4.56 -22.24
C TYR A 224 -7.14 -3.72 -21.81
N GLY A 225 -6.99 -2.50 -22.33
CA GLY A 225 -5.82 -1.70 -22.02
C GLY A 225 -5.70 -0.44 -22.84
N ASP A 226 -4.59 0.25 -22.59
CA ASP A 226 -4.22 1.54 -23.16
C ASP A 226 -2.96 1.39 -24.01
N ILE A 227 -2.91 2.10 -25.14
CA ILE A 227 -1.75 2.22 -26.01
C ILE A 227 -1.51 3.68 -26.38
N MET A 228 -0.25 4.05 -26.56
CA MET A 228 0.17 5.31 -27.14
C MET A 228 1.21 5.08 -28.23
N PHE A 229 1.00 5.71 -29.37
CA PHE A 229 1.93 5.73 -30.49
C PHE A 229 2.93 6.86 -30.32
N ASP A 230 4.15 6.63 -30.80
CA ASP A 230 5.26 7.58 -30.73
C ASP A 230 5.53 8.09 -29.30
N ALA A 231 5.52 7.19 -28.32
CA ALA A 231 5.58 7.50 -26.88
C ALA A 231 6.41 6.48 -26.08
N GLN A 232 6.77 6.79 -24.84
CA GLN A 232 7.45 5.88 -23.91
C GLN A 232 6.55 5.52 -22.72
N GLY A 233 6.82 4.40 -22.04
CA GLY A 233 5.85 3.79 -21.11
C GLY A 233 5.39 4.70 -19.96
N GLU A 234 6.22 5.66 -19.53
CA GLU A 234 5.81 6.67 -18.54
C GLU A 234 4.68 7.56 -19.05
N ASP A 235 4.61 7.86 -20.35
CA ASP A 235 3.55 8.71 -20.90
C ASP A 235 2.17 8.06 -20.76
N VAL A 236 2.13 6.72 -20.80
CA VAL A 236 0.91 5.91 -20.58
C VAL A 236 0.55 5.87 -19.09
N VAL A 237 1.55 5.68 -18.21
CA VAL A 237 1.32 5.46 -16.78
C VAL A 237 1.12 6.77 -16.01
N ALA A 238 1.76 7.86 -16.41
CA ALA A 238 1.69 9.16 -15.74
C ALA A 238 0.30 9.79 -15.80
N GLY A 239 -0.56 9.38 -16.74
CA GLY A 239 -1.94 9.87 -16.85
C GLY A 239 -2.06 11.33 -17.29
N THR A 240 -0.94 11.98 -17.64
CA THR A 240 -0.87 13.36 -18.16
C THR A 240 -1.23 13.44 -19.65
N SER A 241 -1.14 12.31 -20.36
CA SER A 241 -1.35 12.20 -21.80
C SER A 241 -2.61 11.40 -22.11
N ARG A 242 -3.27 11.71 -23.23
CA ARG A 242 -4.45 10.97 -23.68
C ARG A 242 -4.02 9.65 -24.31
N THR A 243 -4.47 8.54 -23.76
CA THR A 243 -4.26 7.19 -24.30
C THR A 243 -5.34 6.82 -25.32
N GLU A 244 -5.04 5.84 -26.17
CA GLU A 244 -6.00 5.17 -27.06
C GLU A 244 -6.28 3.75 -26.55
N PRO A 245 -7.48 3.19 -26.76
CA PRO A 245 -7.76 1.83 -26.35
C PRO A 245 -6.97 0.82 -27.20
N ILE A 246 -6.55 -0.29 -26.59
CA ILE A 246 -5.68 -1.30 -27.23
C ILE A 246 -6.23 -1.85 -28.55
N VAL A 247 -7.56 -1.85 -28.74
CA VAL A 247 -8.23 -2.31 -29.97
C VAL A 247 -7.83 -1.50 -31.22
N VAL A 248 -7.35 -0.26 -31.07
CA VAL A 248 -6.84 0.55 -32.19
C VAL A 248 -5.64 -0.12 -32.87
N LEU A 249 -4.92 -0.99 -32.16
CA LEU A 249 -3.80 -1.74 -32.71
C LEU A 249 -4.23 -2.68 -33.85
N ASP A 250 -5.46 -3.21 -33.82
CA ASP A 250 -5.99 -4.08 -34.87
C ASP A 250 -6.06 -3.38 -36.23
N GLU A 251 -6.32 -2.07 -36.22
CA GLU A 251 -6.42 -1.25 -37.43
C GLU A 251 -5.05 -0.73 -37.86
N ARG A 252 -4.22 -0.26 -36.91
CA ARG A 252 -2.94 0.39 -37.23
C ARG A 252 -1.82 -0.59 -37.51
N MET A 253 -1.74 -1.70 -36.77
CA MET A 253 -0.65 -2.68 -36.86
C MET A 253 -1.18 -4.11 -36.69
N PRO A 254 -1.99 -4.63 -37.63
CA PRO A 254 -2.73 -5.88 -37.47
C PRO A 254 -1.83 -7.10 -37.17
N ALA A 255 -0.67 -7.19 -37.80
CA ALA A 255 0.29 -8.28 -37.55
C ALA A 255 0.83 -8.25 -36.11
N VAL A 256 1.09 -7.05 -35.57
CA VAL A 256 1.53 -6.88 -34.19
C VAL A 256 0.40 -7.18 -33.21
N ALA A 257 -0.84 -6.81 -33.55
CA ALA A 257 -2.01 -7.14 -32.75
C ALA A 257 -2.24 -8.67 -32.64
N GLU A 258 -2.04 -9.40 -33.74
CA GLU A 258 -2.12 -10.86 -33.76
C GLU A 258 -1.06 -11.51 -32.86
N ASP A 259 0.20 -11.06 -32.99
CA ASP A 259 1.30 -11.52 -32.14
C ASP A 259 1.02 -11.24 -30.66
N LEU A 260 0.54 -10.03 -30.34
CA LEU A 260 0.22 -9.62 -28.98
C LEU A 260 -0.89 -10.49 -28.36
N ARG A 261 -1.96 -10.79 -29.12
CA ARG A 261 -3.02 -11.71 -28.68
C ARG A 261 -2.50 -13.11 -28.42
N ARG A 262 -1.62 -13.62 -29.31
CA ARG A 262 -1.01 -14.95 -29.15
C ARG A 262 -0.15 -15.01 -27.88
N TYR A 263 0.68 -13.99 -27.65
CA TYR A 263 1.52 -13.94 -26.45
C TYR A 263 0.70 -13.74 -25.17
N ALA A 264 -0.32 -12.86 -25.20
CA ALA A 264 -1.25 -12.67 -24.11
C ALA A 264 -1.97 -13.98 -23.72
N HIS A 265 -2.44 -14.75 -24.71
CA HIS A 265 -3.05 -16.05 -24.47
C HIS A 265 -2.07 -17.08 -23.89
N THR A 266 -0.83 -17.10 -24.39
CA THR A 266 0.24 -17.98 -23.88
C THR A 266 0.52 -17.68 -22.41
N LEU A 267 0.63 -16.40 -22.05
CA LEU A 267 0.85 -15.94 -20.68
C LEU A 267 -0.32 -16.27 -19.76
N GLU A 268 -1.56 -16.00 -20.20
CA GLU A 268 -2.76 -16.31 -19.43
C GLU A 268 -2.86 -17.80 -19.08
N ARG A 269 -2.54 -18.69 -20.04
CA ARG A 269 -2.50 -20.13 -19.81
C ARG A 269 -1.35 -20.53 -18.89
N HIS A 270 -0.14 -20.00 -19.09
CA HIS A 270 1.01 -20.36 -18.27
C HIS A 270 0.82 -19.98 -16.80
N PHE A 271 0.37 -18.75 -16.54
CA PHE A 271 0.11 -18.27 -15.18
C PHE A 271 -1.25 -18.74 -14.62
N ALA A 272 -2.05 -19.42 -15.45
CA ALA A 272 -3.40 -19.89 -15.14
C ALA A 272 -4.29 -18.80 -14.51
N ASP A 273 -4.12 -17.55 -14.96
CA ASP A 273 -4.81 -16.39 -14.40
C ASP A 273 -4.72 -15.16 -15.33
N LEU A 274 -5.58 -14.16 -15.09
CA LEU A 274 -5.53 -12.87 -15.77
C LEU A 274 -4.14 -12.24 -15.63
N CYS A 275 -3.54 -11.89 -16.76
CA CYS A 275 -2.24 -11.24 -16.80
C CYS A 275 -2.36 -9.75 -17.12
N ASP A 276 -1.57 -8.94 -16.43
CA ASP A 276 -1.27 -7.53 -16.71
C ASP A 276 0.12 -7.45 -17.37
N ILE A 277 0.16 -6.95 -18.59
CA ILE A 277 1.30 -7.00 -19.52
C ILE A 277 1.67 -5.58 -19.94
N GLU A 278 2.95 -5.26 -19.79
CA GLU A 278 3.54 -4.04 -20.35
C GLU A 278 4.35 -4.41 -21.60
N PHE A 279 4.17 -3.64 -22.68
CA PHE A 279 4.84 -3.90 -23.94
C PHE A 279 5.29 -2.61 -24.65
N THR A 280 6.24 -2.78 -25.55
CA THR A 280 6.69 -1.73 -26.47
C THR A 280 6.80 -2.30 -27.87
N ILE A 281 6.40 -1.51 -28.85
CA ILE A 281 6.58 -1.74 -30.26
C ILE A 281 7.65 -0.77 -30.72
N GLU A 282 8.78 -1.27 -31.18
CA GLU A 282 9.82 -0.44 -31.79
C GLU A 282 9.88 -0.79 -33.27
N GLN A 283 9.49 0.17 -34.11
CA GLN A 283 9.54 0.06 -35.57
C GLN A 283 8.93 -1.25 -36.10
N GLY A 284 7.69 -1.54 -35.68
CA GLY A 284 6.97 -2.76 -36.07
C GLY A 284 7.33 -4.02 -35.29
N ARG A 285 8.35 -4.01 -34.42
CA ARG A 285 8.75 -5.17 -33.62
C ARG A 285 8.17 -5.10 -32.20
N LEU A 286 7.40 -6.11 -31.82
CA LEU A 286 6.81 -6.25 -30.48
C LEU A 286 7.82 -6.79 -29.47
N TRP A 287 7.87 -6.15 -28.30
CA TRP A 287 8.66 -6.55 -27.15
C TRP A 287 7.81 -6.54 -25.88
N LEU A 288 7.87 -7.62 -25.10
CA LEU A 288 7.23 -7.71 -23.80
C LEU A 288 8.22 -7.27 -22.72
N LEU A 289 7.81 -6.29 -21.92
CA LEU A 289 8.66 -5.70 -20.89
C LEU A 289 8.40 -6.32 -19.52
N GLN A 290 7.16 -6.70 -19.25
CA GLN A 290 6.74 -7.24 -17.96
C GLN A 290 5.42 -8.01 -18.12
N VAL A 291 5.26 -9.03 -17.30
CA VAL A 291 3.97 -9.65 -17.00
C VAL A 291 3.82 -9.77 -15.49
N ARG A 292 2.59 -9.67 -14.98
CA ARG A 292 2.22 -10.05 -13.62
C ARG A 292 0.77 -10.50 -13.59
N ILE A 293 0.36 -11.12 -12.48
CA ILE A 293 -1.05 -11.38 -12.22
C ILE A 293 -1.79 -10.04 -12.08
N GLY A 294 -2.82 -9.84 -12.90
CA GLY A 294 -3.57 -8.60 -12.97
C GLY A 294 -4.43 -8.38 -11.72
N LYS A 295 -4.34 -7.17 -11.14
CA LYS A 295 -5.31 -6.72 -10.13
C LYS A 295 -6.67 -6.53 -10.81
N ARG A 296 -7.74 -6.95 -10.13
CA ARG A 296 -9.10 -7.05 -10.70
C ARG A 296 -10.17 -6.82 -9.65
N SER A 297 -11.36 -6.44 -10.08
CA SER A 297 -12.52 -6.30 -9.21
C SER A 297 -12.97 -7.68 -8.66
N PRO A 298 -13.69 -7.73 -7.53
CA PRO A 298 -14.30 -8.97 -7.04
C PRO A 298 -15.21 -9.62 -8.10
N GLN A 299 -16.02 -8.83 -8.83
CA GLN A 299 -16.86 -9.33 -9.93
C GLN A 299 -16.02 -10.02 -11.01
N ALA A 300 -14.96 -9.36 -11.49
CA ALA A 300 -14.08 -9.92 -12.49
C ALA A 300 -13.40 -11.20 -11.98
N ALA A 301 -13.00 -11.24 -10.70
CA ALA A 301 -12.40 -12.42 -10.11
C ALA A 301 -13.33 -13.65 -10.18
N LEU A 302 -14.62 -13.50 -9.84
CA LEU A 302 -15.58 -14.60 -9.92
C LEU A 302 -15.79 -15.06 -11.36
N ARG A 303 -15.98 -14.13 -12.29
CA ARG A 303 -16.18 -14.47 -13.70
C ARG A 303 -14.97 -15.15 -14.33
N ILE A 304 -13.78 -14.61 -14.09
CA ILE A 304 -12.54 -15.18 -14.62
C ILE A 304 -12.33 -16.60 -14.07
N ALA A 305 -12.57 -16.81 -12.77
CA ALA A 305 -12.46 -18.13 -12.14
C ALA A 305 -13.43 -19.15 -12.76
N VAL A 306 -14.68 -18.74 -13.03
CA VAL A 306 -15.65 -19.59 -13.73
C VAL A 306 -15.21 -19.87 -15.16
N ASP A 307 -14.98 -18.83 -15.97
CA ASP A 307 -14.66 -18.95 -17.39
C ASP A 307 -13.42 -19.85 -17.60
N MET A 308 -12.40 -19.72 -16.75
CA MET A 308 -11.18 -20.53 -16.81
C MET A 308 -11.37 -21.98 -16.33
N ALA A 309 -12.20 -22.22 -15.30
CA ALA A 309 -12.39 -23.57 -14.77
C ALA A 309 -13.47 -24.40 -15.49
N GLU A 310 -14.22 -23.77 -16.39
CA GLU A 310 -15.14 -24.45 -17.30
C GLU A 310 -14.49 -24.92 -18.60
N ASP A 311 -13.38 -24.30 -18.98
CA ASP A 311 -12.58 -24.76 -20.09
C ASP A 311 -11.71 -25.93 -19.62
N ASP A 312 -12.11 -27.16 -19.97
CA ASP A 312 -11.39 -28.39 -19.61
C ASP A 312 -9.92 -28.39 -20.10
N ASP A 313 -9.60 -27.61 -21.14
CA ASP A 313 -8.25 -27.46 -21.67
C ASP A 313 -7.45 -26.35 -20.97
N PHE A 314 -8.06 -25.56 -20.08
CA PHE A 314 -7.38 -24.50 -19.34
C PHE A 314 -6.80 -25.05 -18.01
N PRO A 315 -5.57 -24.67 -17.63
CA PRO A 315 -4.89 -25.23 -16.45
C PRO A 315 -5.39 -24.62 -15.13
N LEU A 316 -6.70 -24.63 -14.90
CA LEU A 316 -7.32 -24.22 -13.64
C LEU A 316 -8.45 -25.19 -13.27
N SER A 317 -8.25 -25.99 -12.23
CA SER A 317 -9.32 -26.87 -11.75
C SER A 317 -10.44 -26.07 -11.05
N ARG A 318 -11.66 -26.61 -11.03
CA ARG A 318 -12.78 -26.05 -10.25
C ARG A 318 -12.43 -25.87 -8.78
N ALA A 319 -11.66 -26.80 -8.19
CA ALA A 319 -11.22 -26.71 -6.81
C ALA A 319 -10.27 -25.52 -6.58
N GLU A 320 -9.32 -25.28 -7.48
CA GLU A 320 -8.42 -24.13 -7.42
C GLU A 320 -9.17 -22.82 -7.65
N ALA A 321 -10.11 -22.80 -8.60
CA ALA A 321 -10.95 -21.64 -8.88
C ALA A 321 -11.76 -21.21 -7.65
N VAL A 322 -12.44 -22.15 -6.99
CA VAL A 322 -13.20 -21.87 -5.75
C VAL A 322 -12.28 -21.34 -4.65
N ARG A 323 -11.15 -22.01 -4.37
CA ARG A 323 -10.21 -21.56 -3.32
C ARG A 323 -9.65 -20.17 -3.60
N ARG A 324 -9.37 -19.86 -4.87
CA ARG A 324 -8.81 -18.56 -5.28
C ARG A 324 -9.75 -17.39 -4.98
N VAL A 325 -11.07 -17.63 -5.00
CA VAL A 325 -12.09 -16.60 -4.83
C VAL A 325 -12.95 -16.76 -3.58
N ALA A 326 -12.61 -17.68 -2.68
CA ALA A 326 -13.41 -18.00 -1.49
C ALA A 326 -13.79 -16.77 -0.66
N ARG A 327 -12.86 -15.83 -0.45
CA ARG A 327 -13.10 -14.55 0.25
C ARG A 327 -14.18 -13.67 -0.40
N HIS A 328 -14.38 -13.78 -1.72
CA HIS A 328 -15.38 -13.02 -2.47
C HIS A 328 -16.73 -13.73 -2.51
N LEU A 329 -16.81 -14.96 -2.01
CA LEU A 329 -18.05 -15.73 -1.93
C LEU A 329 -18.75 -15.58 -0.57
N GLU A 330 -18.03 -15.08 0.44
CA GLU A 330 -18.61 -14.71 1.76
C GLU A 330 -19.59 -13.55 1.61
N ASP A 331 -19.19 -12.49 0.89
CA ASP A 331 -20.06 -11.40 0.46
C ASP A 331 -19.96 -11.21 -1.06
N PRO A 332 -20.81 -11.92 -1.84
CA PRO A 332 -20.76 -11.88 -3.29
C PRO A 332 -20.97 -10.48 -3.89
N PRO A 333 -20.10 -10.04 -4.82
CA PRO A 333 -20.22 -8.73 -5.42
C PRO A 333 -21.50 -8.60 -6.24
N THR A 334 -22.03 -7.37 -6.30
CA THR A 334 -23.22 -7.05 -7.08
C THR A 334 -22.87 -6.25 -8.33
N THR A 335 -23.57 -6.54 -9.43
CA THR A 335 -23.62 -5.69 -10.62
C THR A 335 -24.78 -4.71 -10.55
N VAL A 336 -24.55 -3.52 -11.06
CA VAL A 336 -25.52 -2.43 -11.13
C VAL A 336 -26.52 -2.70 -12.26
N GLY A 337 -27.82 -2.56 -11.98
CA GLY A 337 -28.91 -2.67 -12.96
C GLY A 337 -29.07 -1.40 -13.81
N GLU A 338 -30.13 -1.35 -14.63
CA GLU A 338 -30.43 -0.19 -15.47
C GLU A 338 -30.69 1.09 -14.64
N ARG A 339 -30.11 2.22 -15.08
CA ARG A 339 -30.26 3.54 -14.46
C ARG A 339 -31.73 3.98 -14.44
N PRO A 340 -32.22 4.65 -13.38
CA PRO A 340 -33.47 5.39 -13.42
C PRO A 340 -33.42 6.49 -14.49
N VAL A 341 -34.34 6.47 -15.46
CA VAL A 341 -34.29 7.30 -16.68
C VAL A 341 -34.15 8.81 -16.40
N ASP A 342 -34.67 9.28 -15.27
CA ASP A 342 -34.87 10.70 -14.95
C ASP A 342 -33.69 11.42 -14.26
N VAL A 343 -32.57 10.76 -13.99
CA VAL A 343 -31.42 11.40 -13.30
C VAL A 343 -30.33 11.86 -14.29
N PRO A 344 -30.15 13.17 -14.55
CA PRO A 344 -29.24 13.64 -15.58
C PRO A 344 -27.76 13.40 -15.22
N VAL A 345 -27.01 12.82 -16.17
CA VAL A 345 -25.55 12.69 -16.10
C VAL A 345 -24.93 14.08 -16.18
N VAL A 346 -24.04 14.41 -15.23
CA VAL A 346 -23.34 15.70 -15.21
C VAL A 346 -21.96 15.63 -15.87
N ALA A 347 -21.29 14.47 -15.79
CA ALA A 347 -20.04 14.21 -16.49
C ALA A 347 -19.91 12.72 -16.83
N THR A 348 -19.04 12.42 -17.78
CA THR A 348 -18.66 11.05 -18.14
C THR A 348 -17.14 10.96 -18.22
N GLY A 349 -16.57 9.93 -17.61
CA GLY A 349 -15.18 9.54 -17.74
C GLY A 349 -15.05 8.08 -18.17
N LEU A 350 -13.94 7.45 -17.81
CA LEU A 350 -13.68 6.03 -18.02
C LEU A 350 -14.03 5.26 -16.74
N GLY A 351 -14.91 4.26 -16.85
CA GLY A 351 -15.22 3.35 -15.75
C GLY A 351 -13.99 2.49 -15.40
N ALA A 352 -13.30 2.84 -14.32
CA ALA A 352 -12.02 2.24 -13.97
C ALA A 352 -12.15 1.06 -13.01
N SER A 353 -13.11 1.14 -12.08
CA SER A 353 -13.38 0.14 -11.05
C SER A 353 -14.89 0.10 -10.79
N PRO A 354 -15.56 -1.05 -10.94
CA PRO A 354 -17.01 -1.14 -10.96
C PRO A 354 -17.66 -0.86 -9.60
N GLY A 355 -18.94 -0.51 -9.63
CA GLY A 355 -19.78 -0.24 -8.45
C GLY A 355 -20.32 1.19 -8.44
N VAL A 356 -21.27 1.46 -7.55
CA VAL A 356 -21.89 2.78 -7.38
C VAL A 356 -21.55 3.32 -6.01
N ALA A 357 -21.07 4.57 -5.97
CA ALA A 357 -20.75 5.24 -4.72
C ALA A 357 -21.41 6.63 -4.70
N SER A 358 -22.10 6.92 -3.60
CA SER A 358 -22.62 8.26 -3.29
C SER A 358 -21.91 8.81 -2.06
N GLY A 359 -21.48 10.07 -2.11
CA GLY A 359 -20.81 10.71 -0.97
C GLY A 359 -20.51 12.19 -1.18
N GLU A 360 -20.10 12.85 -0.10
CA GLU A 360 -19.65 14.24 -0.10
C GLU A 360 -18.35 14.40 -0.89
N ILE A 361 -18.25 15.47 -1.67
CA ILE A 361 -17.03 15.82 -2.39
C ILE A 361 -15.94 16.22 -1.40
N VAL A 362 -14.77 15.60 -1.53
CA VAL A 362 -13.52 16.03 -0.90
C VAL A 362 -12.43 16.12 -1.96
N THR A 363 -11.57 17.13 -1.88
CA THR A 363 -10.54 17.38 -2.92
C THR A 363 -9.10 17.13 -2.46
N THR A 364 -8.92 16.74 -1.20
CA THR A 364 -7.62 16.33 -0.63
C THR A 364 -7.72 15.00 0.12
N PRO A 365 -6.63 14.22 0.17
CA PRO A 365 -6.58 12.98 0.96
C PRO A 365 -6.86 13.19 2.44
N GLU A 366 -6.35 14.28 3.03
CA GLU A 366 -6.51 14.59 4.45
C GLU A 366 -7.98 14.91 4.77
N ALA A 367 -8.67 15.62 3.87
CA ALA A 367 -10.10 15.88 4.01
C ALA A 367 -10.92 14.59 3.83
N ALA A 368 -10.48 13.67 2.97
CA ALA A 368 -11.11 12.35 2.85
C ALA A 368 -11.00 11.55 4.14
N VAL A 369 -9.81 11.53 4.75
CA VAL A 369 -9.60 10.90 6.07
C VAL A 369 -10.45 11.57 7.14
N ALA A 370 -10.33 12.89 7.33
CA ALA A 370 -11.04 13.61 8.38
C ALA A 370 -12.57 13.49 8.26
N SER A 371 -13.11 13.49 7.04
CA SER A 371 -14.55 13.32 6.83
C SER A 371 -15.02 11.88 7.02
N ALA A 372 -14.24 10.89 6.59
CA ALA A 372 -14.53 9.49 6.84
C ALA A 372 -14.43 9.14 8.32
N ASP A 373 -13.42 9.65 9.03
CA ASP A 373 -13.23 9.48 10.47
C ASP A 373 -14.40 10.12 11.26
N ALA A 374 -15.02 11.16 10.69
CA ALA A 374 -16.25 11.76 11.21
C ALA A 374 -17.54 11.06 10.73
N GLY A 375 -17.44 9.86 10.14
CA GLY A 375 -18.57 9.00 9.76
C GLY A 375 -19.28 9.39 8.46
N ARG A 376 -18.69 10.25 7.62
CA ARG A 376 -19.30 10.69 6.36
C ARG A 376 -18.76 9.90 5.18
N SER A 377 -19.66 9.43 4.30
CA SER A 377 -19.27 8.83 3.01
C SER A 377 -18.75 9.91 2.08
N VAL A 378 -17.54 9.71 1.52
CA VAL A 378 -16.89 10.71 0.68
C VAL A 378 -16.47 10.20 -0.70
N ILE A 379 -16.59 11.07 -1.70
CA ILE A 379 -16.03 10.90 -3.03
C ILE A 379 -14.76 11.75 -3.12
N LEU A 380 -13.60 11.10 -3.23
CA LEU A 380 -12.34 11.79 -3.42
C LEU A 380 -12.21 12.24 -4.88
N VAL A 381 -12.28 13.56 -5.10
CA VAL A 381 -12.18 14.18 -6.42
C VAL A 381 -10.81 14.84 -6.58
N ARG A 382 -10.00 14.34 -7.51
CA ARG A 382 -8.63 14.84 -7.74
C ARG A 382 -8.40 15.13 -9.22
N ARG A 383 -7.36 15.90 -9.54
CA ARG A 383 -6.90 16.00 -10.93
C ARG A 383 -6.35 14.64 -11.38
N GLU A 384 -5.34 14.18 -10.66
CA GLU A 384 -4.73 12.86 -10.70
C GLU A 384 -4.44 12.41 -9.27
N THR A 385 -4.18 11.11 -9.05
CA THR A 385 -3.70 10.60 -7.76
C THR A 385 -2.28 10.11 -7.88
N SER A 386 -1.62 10.05 -6.74
CA SER A 386 -0.24 9.64 -6.53
C SER A 386 -0.17 8.68 -5.34
N PRO A 387 0.98 8.00 -5.13
CA PRO A 387 1.18 7.16 -3.95
C PRO A 387 0.93 7.87 -2.61
N ASP A 388 1.08 9.19 -2.57
CA ASP A 388 0.86 9.97 -1.35
C ASP A 388 -0.64 10.09 -1.02
N ASP A 389 -1.54 9.94 -2.00
CA ASP A 389 -2.99 10.02 -1.80
C ASP A 389 -3.61 8.70 -1.26
N VAL A 390 -2.84 7.61 -1.17
CA VAL A 390 -3.29 6.24 -0.83
C VAL A 390 -4.08 6.18 0.48
N HIS A 391 -3.72 6.98 1.47
CA HIS A 391 -4.39 7.02 2.78
C HIS A 391 -5.82 7.59 2.67
N GLY A 392 -5.99 8.67 1.91
CA GLY A 392 -7.31 9.25 1.64
C GLY A 392 -8.15 8.39 0.68
N MET A 393 -7.52 7.82 -0.36
CA MET A 393 -8.18 6.88 -1.27
C MET A 393 -8.77 5.68 -0.52
N ALA A 394 -8.05 5.17 0.50
CA ALA A 394 -8.50 4.03 1.30
C ALA A 394 -9.68 4.33 2.23
N ARG A 395 -10.03 5.61 2.42
CA ARG A 395 -11.17 6.06 3.24
C ARG A 395 -12.35 6.50 2.39
N ALA A 396 -12.14 6.75 1.10
CA ALA A 396 -13.19 7.18 0.19
C ALA A 396 -14.08 6.00 -0.23
N VAL A 397 -15.40 6.25 -0.33
CA VAL A 397 -16.34 5.25 -0.89
C VAL A 397 -16.31 5.25 -2.42
N GLY A 398 -15.74 6.29 -3.03
CA GLY A 398 -15.56 6.37 -4.48
C GLY A 398 -14.46 7.38 -4.88
N ILE A 399 -13.89 7.20 -6.07
CA ILE A 399 -12.79 8.03 -6.58
C ILE A 399 -13.17 8.61 -7.95
N LEU A 400 -12.97 9.92 -8.12
CA LEU A 400 -13.17 10.63 -9.38
C LEU A 400 -11.91 11.40 -9.77
N THR A 401 -11.39 11.18 -10.97
CA THR A 401 -10.25 11.95 -11.49
C THR A 401 -10.53 12.61 -12.83
N SER A 402 -9.98 13.81 -13.05
CA SER A 402 -10.17 14.53 -14.31
C SER A 402 -9.18 14.14 -15.41
N THR A 403 -8.01 13.63 -15.04
CA THR A 403 -7.02 13.05 -15.95
C THR A 403 -6.76 11.57 -15.60
N GLY A 404 -5.94 10.88 -16.40
CA GLY A 404 -5.62 9.47 -16.21
C GLY A 404 -6.46 8.50 -17.03
N GLY A 405 -5.79 7.46 -17.54
CA GLY A 405 -6.41 6.34 -18.26
C GLY A 405 -6.75 5.17 -17.33
N LEU A 406 -7.11 4.04 -17.93
CA LEU A 406 -7.50 2.81 -17.22
C LEU A 406 -6.30 2.14 -16.54
N ALA A 407 -5.08 2.46 -16.97
CA ALA A 407 -3.82 2.08 -16.33
C ALA A 407 -3.27 3.10 -15.30
N SER A 408 -3.98 4.21 -15.04
CA SER A 408 -3.53 5.23 -14.09
C SER A 408 -3.46 4.72 -12.64
N HIS A 409 -2.72 5.43 -11.78
CA HIS A 409 -2.60 5.11 -10.35
C HIS A 409 -3.97 4.95 -9.67
N ALA A 410 -4.90 5.90 -9.90
CA ALA A 410 -6.26 5.86 -9.36
C ALA A 410 -6.98 4.57 -9.77
N ALA A 411 -6.91 4.22 -11.05
CA ALA A 411 -7.60 3.07 -11.62
C ALA A 411 -7.06 1.74 -11.07
N VAL A 412 -5.74 1.59 -10.99
CA VAL A 412 -5.10 0.36 -10.51
C VAL A 412 -5.36 0.14 -9.02
N VAL A 413 -5.24 1.18 -8.20
CA VAL A 413 -5.46 1.10 -6.75
C VAL A 413 -6.94 0.85 -6.44
N ALA A 414 -7.85 1.61 -7.05
CA ALA A 414 -9.29 1.46 -6.84
C ALA A 414 -9.78 0.05 -7.18
N ARG A 415 -9.34 -0.52 -8.31
CA ARG A 415 -9.65 -1.92 -8.67
C ARG A 415 -9.11 -2.92 -7.66
N GLY A 416 -7.88 -2.71 -7.19
CA GLY A 416 -7.23 -3.59 -6.22
C GLY A 416 -7.98 -3.67 -4.89
N TRP A 417 -8.64 -2.58 -4.49
CA TRP A 417 -9.41 -2.47 -3.25
C TRP A 417 -10.93 -2.62 -3.44
N GLY A 418 -11.42 -2.70 -4.69
CA GLY A 418 -12.84 -2.78 -4.98
C GLY A 418 -13.60 -1.47 -4.73
N ILE A 419 -12.92 -0.31 -4.77
CA ILE A 419 -13.54 1.00 -4.62
C ILE A 419 -14.07 1.46 -5.99
N PRO A 420 -15.35 1.86 -6.12
CA PRO A 420 -15.88 2.46 -7.35
C PRO A 420 -15.03 3.64 -7.84
N ALA A 421 -14.66 3.65 -9.12
CA ALA A 421 -13.83 4.73 -9.65
C ALA A 421 -14.14 5.11 -11.10
N VAL A 422 -14.17 6.42 -11.34
CA VAL A 422 -14.24 7.04 -12.67
C VAL A 422 -12.98 7.88 -12.89
N VAL A 423 -12.25 7.62 -13.97
CA VAL A 423 -10.98 8.31 -14.28
C VAL A 423 -11.03 9.04 -15.61
N GLY A 424 -10.17 10.04 -15.82
CA GLY A 424 -10.12 10.78 -17.08
C GLY A 424 -11.41 11.55 -17.42
N ALA A 425 -12.20 11.95 -16.41
CA ALA A 425 -13.41 12.73 -16.59
C ALA A 425 -13.06 14.20 -16.92
N SER A 426 -12.60 14.44 -18.14
CA SER A 426 -12.04 15.72 -18.60
C SER A 426 -12.97 16.94 -18.45
N ALA A 427 -14.28 16.73 -18.35
CA ALA A 427 -15.26 17.79 -18.08
C ALA A 427 -15.19 18.32 -16.62
N VAL A 428 -14.59 17.55 -15.70
CA VAL A 428 -14.42 17.91 -14.29
C VAL A 428 -13.17 18.76 -14.13
N LYS A 429 -13.32 19.99 -13.63
CA LYS A 429 -12.21 20.86 -13.27
C LYS A 429 -12.11 20.96 -11.76
N VAL A 430 -10.98 20.55 -11.21
CA VAL A 430 -10.71 20.55 -9.77
C VAL A 430 -10.00 21.84 -9.39
N GLY A 431 -10.59 22.59 -8.46
CA GLY A 431 -10.01 23.78 -7.84
C GLY A 431 -9.79 23.58 -6.33
N GLU A 432 -9.37 24.63 -5.65
CA GLU A 432 -9.15 24.60 -4.19
C GLU A 432 -10.52 24.56 -3.48
N GLY A 433 -10.86 23.40 -2.89
CA GLY A 433 -12.14 23.17 -2.19
C GLY A 433 -13.40 23.18 -3.06
N THR A 434 -13.26 23.23 -4.40
CA THR A 434 -14.40 23.26 -5.34
C THR A 434 -14.12 22.40 -6.56
N ILE A 435 -15.18 21.97 -7.22
CA ILE A 435 -15.10 21.36 -8.54
C ILE A 435 -16.13 22.01 -9.47
N SER A 436 -15.81 22.12 -10.76
CA SER A 436 -16.75 22.60 -11.77
C SER A 436 -16.95 21.58 -12.88
N ILE A 437 -18.20 21.40 -13.29
CA ILE A 437 -18.63 20.48 -14.35
C ILE A 437 -19.57 21.25 -15.27
N GLY A 438 -19.08 21.63 -16.45
CA GLY A 438 -19.80 22.57 -17.33
C GLY A 438 -20.04 23.90 -16.62
N ASP A 439 -21.29 24.34 -16.57
CA ASP A 439 -21.70 25.57 -15.89
C ASP A 439 -22.01 25.39 -14.39
N ARG A 440 -21.94 24.15 -13.88
CA ARG A 440 -22.23 23.83 -12.47
C ARG A 440 -20.96 23.88 -11.64
N VAL A 441 -21.03 24.52 -10.49
CA VAL A 441 -19.97 24.54 -9.48
C VAL A 441 -20.47 23.81 -8.25
N PHE A 442 -19.66 22.87 -7.76
CA PHE A 442 -19.88 22.16 -6.51
C PHE A 442 -18.76 22.52 -5.54
N THR A 443 -19.08 22.53 -4.27
CA THR A 443 -18.20 22.81 -3.15
C THR A 443 -17.90 21.54 -2.36
N ALA A 444 -16.80 21.51 -1.63
CA ALA A 444 -16.53 20.41 -0.71
C ALA A 444 -17.70 20.24 0.28
N GLY A 445 -18.17 19.00 0.46
CA GLY A 445 -19.39 18.70 1.21
C GLY A 445 -20.65 18.46 0.34
N ASP A 446 -20.69 18.99 -0.89
CA ASP A 446 -21.79 18.68 -1.82
C ASP A 446 -21.75 17.19 -2.22
N VAL A 447 -22.92 16.58 -2.42
CA VAL A 447 -23.01 15.15 -2.73
C VAL A 447 -22.90 14.88 -4.23
N LEU A 448 -22.08 13.91 -4.60
CA LEU A 448 -22.03 13.28 -5.92
C LEU A 448 -22.32 11.80 -5.84
N THR A 449 -22.80 11.26 -6.95
CA THR A 449 -22.78 9.81 -7.21
C THR A 449 -21.91 9.51 -8.41
N ILE A 450 -21.09 8.47 -8.31
CA ILE A 450 -20.34 7.92 -9.44
C ILE A 450 -20.75 6.48 -9.70
N ASP A 451 -20.83 6.11 -10.97
CA ASP A 451 -20.89 4.73 -11.43
C ASP A 451 -19.55 4.38 -12.09
N GLY A 452 -18.72 3.63 -11.35
CA GLY A 452 -17.41 3.23 -11.81
C GLY A 452 -17.41 2.13 -12.87
N GLY A 453 -18.58 1.55 -13.19
CA GLY A 453 -18.76 0.63 -14.30
C GLY A 453 -19.00 1.34 -15.63
N SER A 454 -20.00 2.24 -15.67
CA SER A 454 -20.33 3.02 -16.88
C SER A 454 -19.42 4.23 -17.11
N GLY A 455 -18.78 4.73 -16.05
CA GLY A 455 -18.02 5.98 -16.10
C GLY A 455 -18.88 7.24 -15.91
N GLU A 456 -20.16 7.09 -15.59
CA GLU A 456 -21.09 8.21 -15.42
C GLU A 456 -20.99 8.86 -14.03
N VAL A 457 -21.20 10.18 -13.98
CA VAL A 457 -21.20 10.99 -12.77
C VAL A 457 -22.54 11.73 -12.67
N PHE A 458 -23.14 11.73 -11.49
CA PHE A 458 -24.44 12.35 -11.20
C PHE A 458 -24.33 13.34 -10.06
N ALA A 459 -25.15 14.40 -10.12
CA ALA A 459 -25.30 15.33 -9.00
C ALA A 459 -26.27 14.75 -7.95
N GLY A 460 -25.89 14.84 -6.67
CA GLY A 460 -26.67 14.31 -5.55
C GLY A 460 -26.52 12.81 -5.37
N ALA A 461 -27.23 12.26 -4.37
CA ALA A 461 -27.29 10.83 -4.09
C ALA A 461 -28.26 10.14 -5.04
N VAL A 462 -27.82 9.04 -5.67
CA VAL A 462 -28.63 8.25 -6.60
C VAL A 462 -28.61 6.79 -6.15
N SER A 463 -29.78 6.25 -5.87
CA SER A 463 -29.93 4.82 -5.59
C SER A 463 -30.10 4.07 -6.91
N ILE A 464 -29.17 3.17 -7.22
CA ILE A 464 -29.23 2.29 -8.39
C ILE A 464 -29.36 0.86 -7.89
N GLY A 465 -30.32 0.10 -8.41
CA GLY A 465 -30.55 -1.30 -8.00
C GLY A 465 -29.32 -2.16 -8.33
N ALA A 466 -29.02 -3.12 -7.47
CA ALA A 466 -27.87 -4.00 -7.63
C ALA A 466 -28.29 -5.47 -7.47
N THR A 467 -27.70 -6.35 -8.29
CA THR A 467 -27.97 -7.79 -8.29
C THR A 467 -26.67 -8.54 -8.12
N VAL A 468 -26.64 -9.56 -7.26
CA VAL A 468 -25.48 -10.45 -7.11
C VAL A 468 -25.10 -11.06 -8.45
N VAL A 469 -23.79 -11.13 -8.73
CA VAL A 469 -23.27 -11.69 -9.98
C VAL A 469 -23.61 -13.19 -10.11
N PRO A 470 -24.02 -13.66 -11.29
CA PRO A 470 -24.47 -15.04 -11.48
C PRO A 470 -23.37 -16.08 -11.20
N GLU A 471 -22.10 -15.70 -11.37
CA GLU A 471 -20.95 -16.58 -11.18
C GLU A 471 -20.78 -17.00 -9.70
N ALA A 472 -21.25 -16.19 -8.75
CA ALA A 472 -21.24 -16.53 -7.33
C ALA A 472 -22.04 -17.80 -7.04
N ALA A 473 -23.28 -17.90 -7.57
CA ALA A 473 -24.14 -19.06 -7.37
C ALA A 473 -23.50 -20.36 -7.91
N LYS A 474 -22.75 -20.24 -9.01
CA LYS A 474 -22.07 -21.36 -9.65
C LYS A 474 -20.86 -21.83 -8.85
N LEU A 475 -20.01 -20.90 -8.41
CA LEU A 475 -18.86 -21.21 -7.56
C LEU A 475 -19.29 -21.80 -6.22
N LEU A 476 -20.39 -21.32 -5.63
CA LEU A 476 -20.99 -21.91 -4.43
C LEU A 476 -21.56 -23.33 -4.68
N SER A 477 -22.02 -23.64 -5.90
CA SER A 477 -22.36 -25.03 -6.28
C SER A 477 -21.12 -25.90 -6.30
N TRP A 478 -20.05 -25.45 -6.97
CA TRP A 478 -18.79 -26.19 -7.02
C TRP A 478 -18.18 -26.39 -5.64
N ALA A 479 -18.23 -25.38 -4.76
CA ALA A 479 -17.76 -25.49 -3.39
C ALA A 479 -18.48 -26.62 -2.63
N ARG A 480 -19.81 -26.68 -2.73
CA ARG A 480 -20.64 -27.74 -2.13
C ARG A 480 -20.34 -29.12 -2.71
N GLU A 481 -20.24 -29.23 -4.04
CA GLU A 481 -19.92 -30.48 -4.74
C GLU A 481 -18.54 -31.03 -4.37
N LEU A 482 -17.57 -30.15 -4.13
CA LEU A 482 -16.18 -30.49 -3.84
C LEU A 482 -15.85 -30.54 -2.34
N GLY A 483 -16.82 -30.25 -1.46
CA GLY A 483 -16.61 -30.18 -0.02
C GLY A 483 -15.61 -29.09 0.41
N ILE A 484 -15.56 -27.98 -0.32
CA ILE A 484 -14.72 -26.82 0.03
C ILE A 484 -15.55 -25.90 0.91
N GLU A 485 -15.12 -25.73 2.17
CA GLU A 485 -15.73 -24.77 3.08
C GLU A 485 -15.47 -23.34 2.61
N ILE A 486 -16.55 -22.58 2.45
CA ILE A 486 -16.50 -21.13 2.26
C ILE A 486 -16.71 -20.52 3.64
N PRO A 487 -15.84 -19.58 4.09
CA PRO A 487 -16.05 -18.86 5.34
C PRO A 487 -17.47 -18.28 5.37
N SER A 488 -18.27 -18.68 6.36
CA SER A 488 -19.64 -18.20 6.52
C SER A 488 -19.70 -17.11 7.58
N SER A 489 -20.30 -15.98 7.23
CA SER A 489 -20.69 -14.91 8.17
C SER A 489 -21.92 -15.26 9.03
N GLN A 490 -22.45 -16.48 8.91
CA GLN A 490 -23.56 -17.00 9.70
C GLN A 490 -23.31 -18.46 10.08
N GLU A 491 -22.78 -18.71 11.27
CA GLU A 491 -23.16 -19.86 12.09
C GLU A 491 -22.67 -19.69 13.54
N GLY A 492 -23.64 -19.56 14.42
CA GLY A 492 -23.50 -19.53 15.88
C GLY A 492 -24.88 -19.72 16.52
N GLY A 493 -25.66 -20.66 15.97
CA GLY A 493 -26.95 -21.07 16.51
C GLY A 493 -26.79 -22.18 17.53
N ASP A 494 -27.37 -21.94 18.70
CA ASP A 494 -28.05 -22.91 19.56
C ASP A 494 -27.32 -24.24 19.83
N THR A 495 -26.54 -24.27 20.92
CA THR A 495 -26.36 -25.50 21.70
C THR A 495 -26.81 -25.26 23.14
N SER A 496 -27.76 -26.08 23.53
CA SER A 496 -28.35 -26.16 24.86
C SER A 496 -27.35 -26.69 25.88
N GLU A 497 -27.53 -26.21 27.10
CA GLU A 497 -26.97 -26.59 28.40
C GLU A 497 -26.28 -27.97 28.48
N GLU A 498 -25.06 -28.00 28.99
CA GLU A 498 -24.69 -28.77 30.19
C GLU A 498 -23.34 -28.29 30.75
N GLY A 499 -23.31 -28.07 32.07
CA GLY A 499 -22.27 -27.33 32.77
C GLY A 499 -20.97 -28.10 33.06
N GLY A 500 -19.92 -27.32 33.28
CA GLY A 500 -18.63 -27.75 33.83
C GLY A 500 -17.78 -26.51 34.13
N ASP A 501 -17.74 -26.14 35.41
CA ASP A 501 -17.14 -24.94 35.97
C ASP A 501 -15.59 -25.03 36.13
N THR A 502 -14.99 -23.84 36.13
CA THR A 502 -13.68 -23.39 36.65
C THR A 502 -12.37 -23.40 35.82
N SER A 503 -11.99 -22.16 35.47
CA SER A 503 -10.71 -21.44 35.73
C SER A 503 -9.55 -21.47 34.73
N GLU A 504 -9.58 -20.53 33.78
CA GLU A 504 -8.64 -19.39 33.69
C GLU A 504 -9.43 -18.23 33.05
N GLU A 505 -9.89 -17.26 33.84
CA GLU A 505 -10.60 -16.08 33.30
C GLU A 505 -9.60 -15.25 32.49
N GLY A 506 -9.82 -15.15 31.17
CA GLY A 506 -8.96 -14.36 30.28
C GLY A 506 -8.88 -12.89 30.70
N ARG A 507 -7.72 -12.25 30.47
CA ARG A 507 -7.45 -10.85 30.84
C ARG A 507 -8.36 -9.83 30.16
N ALA A 508 -8.96 -10.19 29.02
CA ALA A 508 -9.97 -9.39 28.34
C ALA A 508 -11.38 -9.73 28.88
N THR A 509 -11.84 -8.98 29.88
CA THR A 509 -13.26 -8.98 30.30
C THR A 509 -13.97 -7.74 29.75
N VAL A 510 -15.32 -7.72 29.79
CA VAL A 510 -16.10 -6.54 29.37
C VAL A 510 -15.69 -5.32 30.19
N GLU A 511 -15.57 -5.47 31.51
CA GLU A 511 -15.19 -4.38 32.41
C GLU A 511 -13.76 -3.90 32.16
N ALA A 512 -12.84 -4.79 31.79
CA ALA A 512 -11.47 -4.43 31.44
C ALA A 512 -11.43 -3.61 30.13
N VAL A 513 -12.17 -4.05 29.11
CA VAL A 513 -12.27 -3.35 27.82
C VAL A 513 -12.96 -1.99 27.99
N VAL A 514 -14.03 -1.91 28.79
CA VAL A 514 -14.70 -0.64 29.10
C VAL A 514 -13.72 0.34 29.74
N ARG A 515 -12.95 -0.07 30.77
CA ARG A 515 -11.96 0.79 31.41
C ARG A 515 -10.89 1.27 30.43
N ALA A 516 -10.38 0.38 29.57
CA ALA A 516 -9.40 0.75 28.56
C ALA A 516 -9.95 1.80 27.57
N LEU A 517 -11.21 1.67 27.16
CA LEU A 517 -11.88 2.64 26.28
C LEU A 517 -12.25 3.96 26.98
N VAL A 518 -12.50 3.96 28.29
CA VAL A 518 -12.67 5.21 29.06
C VAL A 518 -11.39 6.06 28.98
N VAL A 519 -10.22 5.41 29.11
CA VAL A 519 -8.92 6.09 29.08
C VAL A 519 -8.51 6.48 27.65
N LYS A 520 -8.65 5.57 26.69
CA LYS A 520 -8.21 5.78 25.29
C LYS A 520 -9.21 6.58 24.44
N GLY A 521 -10.48 6.61 24.82
CA GLY A 521 -11.58 7.17 24.04
C GLY A 521 -12.05 6.23 22.91
N PHE A 522 -11.13 5.79 22.05
CA PHE A 522 -11.39 4.83 20.98
C PHE A 522 -10.15 3.96 20.70
N ALA A 523 -10.34 2.70 20.29
CA ALA A 523 -9.24 1.78 20.00
C ALA A 523 -9.66 0.67 19.03
N ALA A 524 -8.74 0.22 18.16
CA ALA A 524 -8.88 -1.03 17.42
C ALA A 524 -8.68 -2.24 18.36
N PRO A 525 -9.05 -3.46 17.95
CA PRO A 525 -8.81 -4.68 18.73
C PRO A 525 -7.35 -4.83 19.19
N GLU A 526 -6.37 -4.47 18.35
CA GLU A 526 -4.94 -4.52 18.69
C GLU A 526 -4.58 -3.52 19.80
N GLY A 527 -5.21 -2.35 19.79
CA GLY A 527 -5.02 -1.33 20.83
C GLY A 527 -5.59 -1.76 22.18
N ILE A 528 -6.71 -2.48 22.18
CA ILE A 528 -7.31 -3.08 23.38
C ILE A 528 -6.48 -4.26 23.87
N ALA A 529 -6.09 -5.17 22.98
CA ALA A 529 -5.21 -6.29 23.29
C ALA A 529 -3.90 -5.82 23.94
N SER A 530 -3.27 -4.78 23.37
CA SER A 530 -2.05 -4.20 23.94
C SER A 530 -2.28 -3.58 25.32
N ALA A 531 -3.42 -2.89 25.53
CA ALA A 531 -3.73 -2.25 26.81
C ALA A 531 -4.00 -3.22 27.95
N LEU A 532 -4.57 -4.39 27.62
CA LEU A 532 -4.96 -5.43 28.58
C LEU A 532 -3.92 -6.56 28.69
N CYS A 533 -2.84 -6.48 27.93
CA CYS A 533 -1.87 -7.57 27.78
C CYS A 533 -2.57 -8.91 27.43
N ALA A 534 -3.54 -8.85 26.53
CA ALA A 534 -4.35 -9.95 26.02
C ALA A 534 -4.05 -10.22 24.54
N THR A 535 -4.60 -11.29 23.96
CA THR A 535 -4.48 -11.52 22.51
C THR A 535 -5.46 -10.64 21.72
N VAL A 536 -5.18 -10.44 20.43
CA VAL A 536 -6.09 -9.67 19.55
C VAL A 536 -7.41 -10.41 19.39
N GLU A 537 -7.38 -11.73 19.37
CA GLU A 537 -8.55 -12.61 19.29
C GLU A 537 -9.43 -12.47 20.55
N GLU A 538 -8.84 -12.48 21.75
CA GLU A 538 -9.55 -12.27 23.01
C GLU A 538 -10.20 -10.87 23.04
N ALA A 539 -9.47 -9.84 22.65
CA ALA A 539 -9.99 -8.48 22.60
C ALA A 539 -11.14 -8.35 21.58
N ALA A 540 -10.98 -8.92 20.38
CA ALA A 540 -12.01 -8.90 19.34
C ALA A 540 -13.29 -9.62 19.78
N LEU A 541 -13.18 -10.80 20.39
CA LEU A 541 -14.32 -11.55 20.91
C LEU A 541 -15.14 -10.74 21.93
N ILE A 542 -14.46 -10.04 22.84
CA ILE A 542 -15.13 -9.20 23.84
C ILE A 542 -15.76 -7.97 23.19
N LEU A 543 -15.07 -7.33 22.26
CA LEU A 543 -15.56 -6.16 21.54
C LEU A 543 -16.79 -6.48 20.68
N ASP A 544 -16.82 -7.66 20.05
CA ASP A 544 -17.98 -8.16 19.30
C ASP A 544 -19.18 -8.39 20.23
N ARG A 545 -18.94 -9.02 21.39
CA ARG A 545 -19.98 -9.20 22.43
C ARG A 545 -20.51 -7.85 22.92
N MET A 546 -19.62 -6.92 23.24
CA MET A 546 -20.00 -5.57 23.70
C MET A 546 -20.74 -4.77 22.62
N THR A 547 -20.45 -5.03 21.34
CA THR A 547 -21.17 -4.42 20.21
C THR A 547 -22.59 -4.97 20.12
N ALA A 548 -22.76 -6.29 20.27
CA ALA A 548 -24.08 -6.93 20.34
C ALA A 548 -24.89 -6.44 21.55
N ASP A 549 -24.24 -6.21 22.68
CA ASP A 549 -24.85 -5.69 23.91
C ASP A 549 -25.08 -4.17 23.89
N GLY A 550 -24.70 -3.47 22.82
CA GLY A 550 -24.90 -2.02 22.67
C GLY A 550 -23.98 -1.15 23.54
N LEU A 551 -22.93 -1.71 24.13
CA LEU A 551 -21.97 -0.99 24.99
C LEU A 551 -20.89 -0.25 24.19
N VAL A 552 -20.56 -0.73 22.98
CA VAL A 552 -19.62 -0.09 22.06
C VAL A 552 -20.19 0.01 20.65
N GLU A 553 -19.70 1.00 19.91
CA GLU A 553 -20.01 1.19 18.49
C GLU A 553 -18.72 1.23 17.67
N ILE A 554 -18.81 0.80 16.41
CA ILE A 554 -17.67 0.68 15.49
C ILE A 554 -17.72 1.82 14.48
N SER A 555 -16.63 2.58 14.39
CA SER A 555 -16.42 3.59 13.35
C SER A 555 -15.01 3.45 12.79
N GLY A 556 -14.90 3.20 11.48
CA GLY A 556 -13.60 3.07 10.80
C GLY A 556 -12.70 1.93 11.31
N GLY A 557 -13.27 0.86 11.88
CA GLY A 557 -12.52 -0.25 12.48
C GLY A 557 -12.03 0.01 13.92
N MET A 558 -12.36 1.16 14.49
CA MET A 558 -12.09 1.50 15.89
C MET A 558 -13.38 1.38 16.70
N PHE A 559 -13.26 0.86 17.92
CA PHE A 559 -14.34 0.74 18.88
C PHE A 559 -14.33 1.92 19.84
N GLN A 560 -15.50 2.47 20.16
CA GLN A 560 -15.68 3.49 21.20
C GLN A 560 -16.93 3.19 22.03
N LEU A 561 -16.98 3.67 23.28
CA LEU A 561 -18.13 3.45 24.16
C LEU A 561 -19.35 4.24 23.68
N THR A 562 -20.51 3.58 23.63
CA THR A 562 -21.81 4.22 23.45
C THR A 562 -22.20 5.02 24.71
N ALA A 563 -23.37 5.67 24.73
CA ALA A 563 -23.86 6.33 25.93
C ALA A 563 -24.04 5.35 27.12
N GLU A 564 -24.48 4.12 26.84
CA GLU A 564 -24.63 3.07 27.85
C GLU A 564 -23.27 2.58 28.33
N GLY A 565 -22.33 2.31 27.41
CA GLY A 565 -20.95 1.94 27.74
C GLY A 565 -20.22 3.01 28.56
N LYS A 566 -20.43 4.30 28.27
CA LYS A 566 -19.87 5.42 29.05
C LYS A 566 -20.43 5.48 30.47
N THR A 567 -21.71 5.15 30.63
CA THR A 567 -22.35 5.09 31.96
C THR A 567 -21.72 3.97 32.79
N LEU A 568 -21.62 2.77 32.22
CA LEU A 568 -20.94 1.63 32.85
C LEU A 568 -19.47 1.95 33.18
N GLY A 569 -18.76 2.60 32.26
CA GLY A 569 -17.38 3.04 32.50
C GLY A 569 -17.25 4.00 33.69
N GLY A 570 -18.18 4.95 33.82
CA GLY A 570 -18.24 5.84 34.98
C GLY A 570 -18.46 5.09 36.30
N GLU A 571 -19.38 4.12 36.30
CA GLU A 571 -19.65 3.27 37.47
C GLU A 571 -18.45 2.41 37.88
N LEU A 572 -17.73 1.85 36.90
CA LEU A 572 -16.50 1.07 37.14
C LEU A 572 -15.38 1.92 37.75
N ILE A 573 -15.17 3.15 37.27
CA ILE A 573 -14.17 4.06 37.85
C ILE A 573 -14.55 4.47 39.28
N VAL A 574 -15.83 4.70 39.55
CA VAL A 574 -16.31 4.97 40.92
C VAL A 574 -16.05 3.78 41.83
N SER A 575 -16.34 2.55 41.38
CA SER A 575 -16.06 1.31 42.10
C SER A 575 -14.57 1.13 42.41
N ASP A 576 -13.69 1.36 41.42
CA ASP A 576 -12.25 1.29 41.60
C ASP A 576 -11.75 2.30 42.64
N ARG A 577 -12.31 3.51 42.63
CA ARG A 577 -11.99 4.56 43.59
C ARG A 577 -12.51 4.24 45.00
N GLU A 578 -13.66 3.60 45.14
CA GLU A 578 -14.18 3.15 46.44
C GLU A 578 -13.35 2.00 47.00
N PHE A 579 -12.88 1.09 46.12
CA PHE A 579 -11.99 0.00 46.49
C PHE A 579 -10.60 0.49 46.91
N TRP A 580 -9.98 1.33 46.08
CA TRP A 580 -8.59 1.76 46.29
C TRP A 580 -8.47 2.94 47.26
N GLY A 581 -9.47 3.82 47.32
CA GLY A 581 -9.49 5.02 48.15
C GLY A 581 -8.99 6.28 47.43
N VAL A 582 -9.74 7.38 47.56
CA VAL A 582 -9.42 8.66 46.90
C VAL A 582 -8.07 9.22 47.37
N GLU A 583 -7.75 9.09 48.65
CA GLU A 583 -6.47 9.57 49.21
C GLU A 583 -5.28 8.84 48.58
N ASN A 584 -5.38 7.51 48.41
CA ASN A 584 -4.36 6.71 47.74
C ASN A 584 -4.20 7.10 46.27
N ALA A 585 -5.31 7.35 45.56
CA ALA A 585 -5.26 7.83 44.18
C ALA A 585 -4.62 9.23 44.05
N VAL A 586 -4.86 10.13 45.02
CA VAL A 586 -4.23 11.46 45.05
C VAL A 586 -2.73 11.36 45.34
N GLU A 587 -2.31 10.57 46.33
CA GLU A 587 -0.89 10.34 46.61
C GLU A 587 -0.17 9.70 45.41
N ALA A 588 -0.81 8.76 44.73
CA ALA A 588 -0.31 8.13 43.52
C ALA A 588 -0.12 9.13 42.37
N LEU A 589 -1.11 10.00 42.12
CA LEU A 589 -1.02 11.04 41.10
C LEU A 589 0.09 12.06 41.44
N ASP A 590 0.22 12.48 42.70
CA ASP A 590 1.28 13.40 43.12
C ASP A 590 2.69 12.78 42.95
N ALA A 591 2.83 11.50 43.31
CA ALA A 591 4.07 10.75 43.08
C ALA A 591 4.38 10.59 41.58
N PHE A 592 3.37 10.32 40.76
CA PHE A 592 3.48 10.25 39.30
C PHE A 592 3.94 11.58 38.71
N LEU A 593 3.32 12.70 39.09
CA LEU A 593 3.65 14.03 38.59
C LEU A 593 5.09 14.45 38.90
N SER A 594 5.65 13.96 40.02
CA SER A 594 7.08 14.18 40.35
C SER A 594 8.04 13.56 39.31
N LEU A 595 7.62 12.49 38.64
CA LEU A 595 8.37 11.81 37.58
C LEU A 595 7.97 12.31 36.18
N ASP A 596 6.72 12.74 35.99
CA ASP A 596 6.18 13.13 34.69
C ASP A 596 6.99 14.24 34.00
N HIS A 597 7.47 15.23 34.77
CA HIS A 597 8.35 16.28 34.24
C HIS A 597 9.64 15.72 33.64
N ARG A 598 10.23 14.69 34.26
CA ARG A 598 11.44 14.01 33.74
C ARG A 598 11.10 13.20 32.50
N THR A 599 9.97 12.50 32.48
CA THR A 599 9.49 11.77 31.29
C THR A 599 9.32 12.72 30.10
N LYS A 600 8.59 13.83 30.28
CA LYS A 600 8.41 14.87 29.26
C LYS A 600 9.75 15.44 28.79
N GLY A 601 10.68 15.68 29.72
CA GLY A 601 12.04 16.15 29.42
C GLY A 601 12.82 15.19 28.53
N ILE A 602 12.85 13.90 28.87
CA ILE A 602 13.54 12.85 28.11
C ILE A 602 12.91 12.66 26.72
N VAL A 603 11.58 12.61 26.63
CA VAL A 603 10.85 12.52 25.35
C VAL A 603 11.19 13.71 24.46
N THR A 604 11.19 14.92 25.04
CA THR A 604 11.58 16.14 24.32
C THR A 604 13.03 16.08 23.89
N ALA A 605 13.97 15.69 24.76
CA ALA A 605 15.39 15.59 24.45
C ALA A 605 15.69 14.52 23.39
N TRP A 606 14.87 13.46 23.34
CA TRP A 606 14.97 12.42 22.32
C TRP A 606 14.50 12.92 20.96
N GLN A 607 13.43 13.72 20.91
CA GLN A 607 12.84 14.26 19.68
C GLN A 607 13.51 15.55 19.20
N MET A 608 14.01 16.37 20.12
CA MET A 608 14.51 17.72 19.91
C MET A 608 15.85 17.89 20.63
N ARG A 609 16.77 18.62 20.01
CA ARG A 609 18.07 18.96 20.58
C ARG A 609 18.33 20.45 20.46
N GLU A 610 19.02 21.01 21.44
CA GLU A 610 19.52 22.37 21.37
C GLU A 610 20.85 22.42 20.59
N VAL A 611 20.89 23.19 19.51
CA VAL A 611 22.09 23.48 18.73
C VAL A 611 22.20 25.01 18.59
N ASP A 612 23.29 25.59 19.07
CA ASP A 612 23.54 27.04 19.07
C ASP A 612 22.41 27.89 19.68
N GLY A 613 21.80 27.40 20.77
CA GLY A 613 20.70 28.09 21.47
C GLY A 613 19.34 27.98 20.77
N ARG A 614 19.20 27.11 19.76
CA ARG A 614 17.94 26.84 19.05
C ARG A 614 17.53 25.38 19.19
N GLN A 615 16.24 25.16 19.45
CA GLN A 615 15.63 23.84 19.43
C GLN A 615 15.46 23.38 17.98
N VAL A 616 16.13 22.29 17.62
CA VAL A 616 16.04 21.63 16.30
C VAL A 616 15.61 20.18 16.50
N LEU A 617 15.05 19.55 15.46
CA LEU A 617 14.74 18.12 15.49
C LEU A 617 16.02 17.33 15.73
N ASN A 618 16.00 16.37 16.66
CA ASN A 618 17.11 15.45 16.83
C ASN A 618 17.14 14.50 15.63
N ASP A 619 18.13 14.66 14.76
CA ASP A 619 18.34 13.81 13.58
C ASP A 619 19.14 12.54 13.90
N HIS A 620 19.46 12.32 15.18
CA HIS A 620 20.24 11.18 15.68
C HIS A 620 21.65 11.06 15.06
N SER A 621 22.19 12.19 14.57
CA SER A 621 23.55 12.26 14.01
C SER A 621 24.66 12.31 15.07
N ASP A 622 24.31 12.50 16.35
CA ASP A 622 25.23 12.55 17.48
C ASP A 622 24.99 11.37 18.44
N PRO A 623 25.72 10.25 18.27
CA PRO A 623 25.56 9.06 19.09
C PRO A 623 25.87 9.29 20.58
N SER A 624 26.68 10.29 20.91
CA SER A 624 27.05 10.57 22.30
C SER A 624 25.92 11.28 23.05
N TYR A 625 25.22 12.20 22.36
CA TYR A 625 24.02 12.82 22.88
C TYR A 625 22.90 11.79 23.07
N ASP A 626 22.63 10.97 22.05
CA ASP A 626 21.61 9.92 22.14
C ASP A 626 21.90 8.93 23.28
N ALA A 627 23.15 8.50 23.44
CA ALA A 627 23.56 7.64 24.55
C ALA A 627 23.31 8.29 25.93
N SER A 628 23.46 9.61 26.04
CA SER A 628 23.18 10.33 27.29
C SER A 628 21.68 10.38 27.61
N VAL A 629 20.83 10.62 26.60
CA VAL A 629 19.36 10.61 26.76
C VAL A 629 18.87 9.20 27.10
N LEU A 630 19.42 8.15 26.48
CA LEU A 630 19.09 6.76 26.78
C LEU A 630 19.52 6.34 28.20
N ALA A 631 20.66 6.83 28.68
CA ALA A 631 21.10 6.59 30.05
C ALA A 631 20.14 7.26 31.06
N GLU A 632 19.69 8.49 30.77
CA GLU A 632 18.71 9.19 31.59
C GLU A 632 17.35 8.48 31.58
N PHE A 633 16.90 8.00 30.42
CA PHE A 633 15.71 7.16 30.28
C PHE A 633 15.81 5.88 31.14
N GLY A 634 16.95 5.19 31.11
CA GLY A 634 17.19 4.02 31.95
C GLY A 634 17.09 4.32 33.44
N SER A 635 17.63 5.46 33.89
CA SER A 635 17.51 5.91 35.29
C SER A 635 16.06 6.27 35.64
N LEU A 636 15.33 6.96 34.77
CA LEU A 636 13.92 7.27 34.96
C LEU A 636 13.08 6.00 35.13
N HIS A 637 13.29 5.00 34.28
CA HIS A 637 12.54 3.75 34.36
C HIS A 637 12.78 3.00 35.68
N GLN A 638 14.04 3.00 36.17
CA GLN A 638 14.35 2.43 37.48
C GLN A 638 13.60 3.14 38.61
N ASP A 639 13.55 4.48 38.58
CA ASP A 639 12.81 5.29 39.57
C ASP A 639 11.30 5.04 39.47
N ALA A 640 10.76 4.96 38.25
CA ALA A 640 9.35 4.67 38.00
C ALA A 640 8.93 3.27 38.49
N GLY A 641 9.83 2.29 38.44
CA GLY A 641 9.52 0.91 38.86
C GLY A 641 9.02 0.79 40.31
N ALA A 642 9.47 1.66 41.22
CA ALA A 642 8.99 1.66 42.61
C ALA A 642 7.54 2.18 42.72
N LEU A 643 7.23 3.26 42.00
CA LEU A 643 5.87 3.80 41.88
C LEU A 643 4.94 2.74 41.27
N LEU A 644 5.32 2.20 40.11
CA LEU A 644 4.53 1.24 39.35
C LEU A 644 4.14 0.00 40.17
N ARG A 645 5.08 -0.58 40.92
CA ARG A 645 4.78 -1.71 41.83
C ARG A 645 3.80 -1.32 42.94
N SER A 646 3.97 -0.14 43.55
CA SER A 646 3.04 0.35 44.57
C SER A 646 1.63 0.58 44.03
N LEU A 647 1.50 0.97 42.75
CA LEU A 647 0.21 1.14 42.09
C LEU A 647 -0.48 -0.21 41.88
N ALA A 648 0.25 -1.19 41.33
CA ALA A 648 -0.27 -2.54 41.08
C ALA A 648 -0.68 -3.26 42.38
N ASP A 649 0.10 -3.11 43.46
CA ASP A 649 -0.24 -3.66 44.78
C ASP A 649 -1.54 -3.07 45.35
N GLY A 650 -1.79 -1.78 45.08
CA GLY A 650 -2.96 -1.06 45.59
C GLY A 650 -4.23 -1.28 44.77
N LEU A 651 -4.10 -1.31 43.44
CA LEU A 651 -5.20 -1.54 42.50
C LEU A 651 -4.73 -2.49 41.39
N PRO A 652 -5.00 -3.82 41.52
CA PRO A 652 -4.42 -4.85 40.66
C PRO A 652 -4.61 -4.64 39.15
N ARG A 653 -5.68 -3.96 38.72
CA ARG A 653 -5.90 -3.66 37.29
C ARG A 653 -4.86 -2.71 36.67
N LEU A 654 -4.08 -2.00 37.49
CA LEU A 654 -3.01 -1.13 37.00
C LEU A 654 -1.73 -1.91 36.64
N ASP A 655 -1.68 -3.22 36.93
CA ASP A 655 -0.54 -4.08 36.62
C ASP A 655 -0.22 -4.12 35.12
N SER A 656 -1.22 -3.96 34.25
CA SER A 656 -1.00 -3.90 32.79
C SER A 656 -0.10 -2.73 32.38
N TYR A 657 -0.14 -1.58 33.09
CA TYR A 657 0.78 -0.48 32.83
C TYR A 657 2.22 -0.83 33.19
N VAL A 658 2.42 -1.62 34.25
CA VAL A 658 3.74 -2.09 34.66
C VAL A 658 4.34 -2.97 33.57
N GLU A 659 3.60 -4.00 33.14
CA GLU A 659 4.03 -4.91 32.07
C GLU A 659 4.33 -4.16 30.76
N ARG A 660 3.45 -3.22 30.36
CA ARG A 660 3.61 -2.45 29.12
C ARG A 660 4.82 -1.51 29.17
N LEU A 661 5.06 -0.83 30.30
CA LEU A 661 6.22 0.06 30.47
C LEU A 661 7.53 -0.71 30.56
N GLU A 662 7.55 -1.87 31.23
CA GLU A 662 8.72 -2.76 31.27
C GLU A 662 9.06 -3.30 29.87
N ARG A 663 8.04 -3.73 29.12
CA ARG A 663 8.20 -4.17 27.72
C ARG A 663 8.77 -3.08 26.84
N ALA A 664 8.22 -1.87 26.91
CA ALA A 664 8.71 -0.73 26.15
C ALA A 664 10.17 -0.39 26.53
N ALA A 665 10.51 -0.37 27.82
CA ALA A 665 11.86 -0.11 28.29
C ALA A 665 12.87 -1.18 27.83
N ALA A 666 12.49 -2.46 27.86
CA ALA A 666 13.33 -3.55 27.37
C ALA A 666 13.61 -3.43 25.86
N LEU A 667 12.60 -3.06 25.07
CA LEU A 667 12.76 -2.83 23.62
C LEU A 667 13.69 -1.64 23.33
N VAL A 668 13.57 -0.55 24.09
CA VAL A 668 14.50 0.58 24.01
C VAL A 668 15.93 0.15 24.33
N GLN A 669 16.14 -0.63 25.40
CA GLN A 669 17.47 -1.16 25.76
C GLN A 669 18.05 -2.09 24.70
N SER A 670 17.20 -2.81 23.95
CA SER A 670 17.62 -3.67 22.84
C SER A 670 17.92 -2.92 21.53
N GLY A 671 17.71 -1.59 21.50
CA GLY A 671 18.00 -0.72 20.36
C GLY A 671 16.78 -0.28 19.54
N ASP A 672 15.56 -0.69 19.89
CA ASP A 672 14.34 -0.21 19.23
C ASP A 672 13.80 1.06 19.90
N HIS A 673 14.42 2.20 19.58
CA HIS A 673 14.12 3.47 20.21
C HIS A 673 12.75 4.07 19.81
N ARG A 674 12.01 3.45 18.87
CA ARG A 674 10.62 3.86 18.57
C ARG A 674 9.74 3.76 19.80
N TYR A 675 10.03 2.79 20.67
CA TYR A 675 9.31 2.57 21.92
C TYR A 675 9.58 3.64 22.99
N ILE A 676 10.38 4.68 22.72
CA ILE A 676 10.44 5.85 23.61
C ILE A 676 9.17 6.69 23.47
N ALA A 677 8.82 7.08 22.24
CA ALA A 677 7.80 8.12 22.02
C ALA A 677 6.94 7.98 20.76
N SER A 678 7.14 6.96 19.92
CA SER A 678 6.38 6.86 18.68
C SER A 678 4.88 6.62 18.96
N PRO A 679 3.97 7.39 18.34
CA PRO A 679 2.53 7.18 18.50
C PRO A 679 2.01 5.96 17.70
N ARG A 680 2.88 5.28 16.95
CA ARG A 680 2.53 4.14 16.08
C ARG A 680 2.77 2.78 16.73
N VAL A 681 3.34 2.76 17.93
CA VAL A 681 3.58 1.56 18.75
C VAL A 681 3.12 1.86 20.17
N ASP A 682 2.99 0.81 21.00
CA ASP A 682 2.72 0.95 22.43
C ASP A 682 3.98 1.46 23.17
N SER A 683 4.37 2.70 22.86
CA SER A 683 5.61 3.33 23.33
C SER A 683 5.51 3.74 24.80
N TYR A 684 6.65 3.87 25.47
CA TYR A 684 6.76 4.28 26.85
C TYR A 684 6.00 5.58 27.11
N HIS A 685 6.17 6.60 26.25
CA HIS A 685 5.42 7.85 26.36
C HIS A 685 3.90 7.67 26.22
N GLY A 686 3.44 6.83 25.29
CA GLY A 686 2.01 6.57 25.10
C GLY A 686 1.39 5.87 26.31
N VAL A 687 2.04 4.82 26.81
CA VAL A 687 1.60 4.08 28.00
C VAL A 687 1.64 4.97 29.25
N TRP A 688 2.68 5.80 29.40
CA TRP A 688 2.82 6.77 30.49
C TRP A 688 1.70 7.81 30.48
N PHE A 689 1.31 8.30 29.30
CA PHE A 689 0.19 9.22 29.15
C PHE A 689 -1.15 8.56 29.54
N GLU A 690 -1.38 7.32 29.14
CA GLU A 690 -2.59 6.58 29.53
C GLU A 690 -2.67 6.36 31.05
N LEU A 691 -1.55 6.03 31.70
CA LEU A 691 -1.48 5.91 33.15
C LEU A 691 -1.82 7.25 33.84
N HIS A 692 -1.33 8.37 33.29
CA HIS A 692 -1.65 9.70 33.80
C HIS A 692 -3.17 9.97 33.76
N GLU A 693 -3.81 9.71 32.61
CA GLU A 693 -5.26 9.92 32.47
C GLU A 693 -6.06 9.03 33.44
N ASP A 694 -5.67 7.76 33.60
CA ASP A 694 -6.34 6.83 34.51
C ASP A 694 -6.20 7.26 35.98
N LEU A 695 -5.01 7.71 36.40
CA LEU A 695 -4.80 8.26 37.75
C LEU A 695 -5.65 9.51 38.00
N ILE A 696 -5.79 10.41 37.02
CA ILE A 696 -6.68 11.58 37.14
C ILE A 696 -8.11 11.14 37.39
N LEU A 697 -8.62 10.18 36.59
CA LEU A 697 -9.97 9.65 36.73
C LEU A 697 -10.19 9.02 38.12
N LEU A 698 -9.22 8.28 38.64
CA LEU A 698 -9.26 7.66 39.97
C LEU A 698 -9.32 8.68 41.11
N THR A 699 -8.79 9.90 40.94
CA THR A 699 -8.97 10.98 41.92
C THR A 699 -10.37 11.60 41.90
N GLY A 700 -11.21 11.25 40.93
CA GLY A 700 -12.52 11.88 40.70
C GLY A 700 -12.45 13.25 40.03
N ARG A 701 -11.32 13.58 39.41
CA ARG A 701 -11.09 14.82 38.67
C ARG A 701 -11.11 14.54 37.17
N ASN A 702 -11.17 15.59 36.36
CA ASN A 702 -10.95 15.51 34.93
C ASN A 702 -9.77 16.40 34.50
N ARG A 703 -9.36 16.28 33.24
CA ARG A 703 -8.24 17.04 32.68
C ARG A 703 -8.42 18.56 32.79
N ALA A 704 -9.64 19.07 32.67
CA ALA A 704 -9.91 20.50 32.81
C ALA A 704 -9.67 20.99 34.25
N ASP A 705 -9.96 20.17 35.25
CA ASP A 705 -9.68 20.47 36.66
C ASP A 705 -8.16 20.54 36.94
N GLU A 706 -7.38 19.63 36.33
CA GLU A 706 -5.92 19.60 36.45
C GLU A 706 -5.25 20.77 35.73
N VAL A 707 -5.73 21.13 34.53
CA VAL A 707 -5.29 22.34 33.80
C VAL A 707 -5.60 23.59 34.61
N ALA A 708 -6.82 23.71 35.16
CA ALA A 708 -7.22 24.85 35.98
C ALA A 708 -6.39 24.99 37.25
N ALA A 709 -5.86 23.88 37.77
CA ALA A 709 -4.98 23.85 38.93
C ALA A 709 -3.49 23.97 38.60
N GLY A 710 -3.11 24.11 37.32
CA GLY A 710 -1.73 24.27 36.88
C GLY A 710 -0.88 23.00 37.01
N ARG A 711 -1.51 21.82 36.98
CA ARG A 711 -0.86 20.51 37.16
C ARG A 711 -0.81 19.65 35.89
N ALA A 712 -1.27 20.17 34.74
CA ALA A 712 -1.32 19.46 33.45
C ALA A 712 0.01 19.52 32.65
#